data_AF-A0A1G0FB49-F1
#
_entry.id   AF-A0A1G0FB49-F1
#
_cell.length_a   1.000
_cell.length_b   1.000
_cell.length_c   1.000
_cell.angle_alpha   90.00
_cell.angle_beta   90.00
_cell.angle_gamma   90.00
#
_symmetry.space_group_name_H-M   'P 1'
#
loop_
_entity.id
_entity.type
_entity.pdbx_description
1 polymer ?
#
loop_
_entity_poly.entity_id
_entity_poly.type
_entity_poly.pdbx_seq_one_letter_code
_entity_poly.pdbx_strand_id
1 'polypeptide(L)'
;MLMNLKQNEQLKILQNRFKEITKFLKKPSLSNTKTDINLYKSPWYLVTGPKNAGKTTLLANSDLRFILQKAIKDPHNIANTTYYEWWATKDAVLVDTPGINIQQTNESSKDSQIAFFKLLKKYCYKKTLNAIIIVISVENIAQDKEQNKQLFFESICNNIEQSIKIFGKKIPFYFVINKCDLIPGFREFFGEQSKDERWQPWGIKLSKQHQKPTKILNLEFNKLLRRINDQLIWRLQHEHHLNKRFLINEFPLEMEQVKQHLLNFTDYIYNHFKQTLSVRGLFFTSAAQKLSPTEKNKEKTSPLAEPFMTRAYFTHDLFEQIFFQERFLDERYYYGYLNSWGKFAFLGLLGAAVIAYFTLYLFDFKQQTINITSVQQVIASYQLLAQTKELKQSSIEYKLKLLDTLQLALKDLNDKHSVINTIIHPSNPTEQLRKRLLTIYTQALQHLLLPEITHELYDILQNPKQTPAEQYGALKTYLMMQDSTRYNPTDIALFMQSIWRMRYSASVQAQLLKHLQALLNKNPPLAQIDQQLVNTARNTLKQARPIDLAYTILQNNVSNNQLLSIDLNASKSAASILTFSTPNSGILSMYTEAKFPSIYPDLIQQSAQEALTGNWIIGITDDSHASTQAINALKQKLAEQYLTNYITAWSDFSNTIKTVNFTDIDQLNIALKILGQPNSPISQLITLIKNNFPPTILNVSNQFQTLVALANNDPSQQASLQNITKMLGDLSDYLSQITSDKKAFELTSYRMRNPDQSDPIEILLASAANYPEPIKTWLNNISMNAWQLMTYQTQAYINQQWQKQIFPQYQSQLADHFPFNPSATKQTLLDDFDGFFAPNGLFDKFFITYLKPFIDTSKIPWTLRNTDGETLQLSGQTLTQLERVYIIQYNYFQRRNEKLLIPMTLQLVNMENNLDNITIALGKQQTTYKNSSAYQPTQLNWPDEMDANTAQVIFTNTDGQQTILQEEGPWAWLKLLNNGNFQKIPNAQQQYQVTFDKDGSAANVVITLDQRTNPFSMNLFKDFSLPDTLE
;
A
#
# COMPACT_ATOMS: atom_id res chain seq x y z
N MET A 1 -41.58 -40.78 47.29
CA MET A 1 -41.90 -42.17 46.86
C MET A 1 -42.88 -42.23 45.67
N LEU A 2 -44.01 -41.51 45.69
CA LEU A 2 -45.00 -41.50 44.59
C LEU A 2 -44.49 -40.99 43.22
N MET A 3 -43.50 -40.08 43.19
CA MET A 3 -42.88 -39.61 41.93
C MET A 3 -42.03 -40.69 41.23
N ASN A 4 -41.28 -41.51 41.98
CA ASN A 4 -40.44 -42.58 41.43
C ASN A 4 -41.26 -43.75 40.86
N LEU A 5 -42.42 -44.04 41.44
CA LEU A 5 -43.34 -45.07 40.94
C LEU A 5 -43.97 -44.66 39.59
N LYS A 6 -44.42 -43.40 39.44
CA LYS A 6 -44.94 -42.88 38.17
C LYS A 6 -43.87 -42.84 37.06
N GLN A 7 -42.61 -42.51 37.39
CA GLN A 7 -41.51 -42.53 36.43
C GLN A 7 -41.20 -43.94 35.92
N ASN A 8 -41.13 -44.95 36.80
CA ASN A 8 -40.87 -46.34 36.41
C ASN A 8 -41.97 -46.95 35.54
N GLU A 9 -43.23 -46.57 35.80
CA GLU A 9 -44.38 -47.00 34.99
C GLU A 9 -44.37 -46.35 33.60
N GLN A 10 -44.09 -45.04 33.52
CA GLN A 10 -43.90 -44.33 32.24
C GLN A 10 -42.74 -44.90 31.42
N LEU A 11 -41.63 -45.27 32.06
CA LEU A 11 -40.45 -45.84 31.40
C LEU A 11 -40.74 -47.25 30.87
N LYS A 12 -41.55 -48.07 31.57
CA LYS A 12 -42.04 -49.37 31.07
C LYS A 12 -42.98 -49.22 29.86
N ILE A 13 -43.94 -48.30 29.92
CA ILE A 13 -44.85 -48.01 28.79
C ILE A 13 -44.05 -47.59 27.55
N LEU A 14 -43.05 -46.73 27.75
CA LEU A 14 -42.18 -46.22 26.71
C LEU A 14 -41.28 -47.33 26.11
N GLN A 15 -40.71 -48.22 26.94
CA GLN A 15 -39.98 -49.40 26.46
C GLN A 15 -40.86 -50.35 25.64
N ASN A 16 -42.11 -50.58 26.05
CA ASN A 16 -43.05 -51.42 25.31
C ASN A 16 -43.41 -50.80 23.96
N ARG A 17 -43.67 -49.48 23.91
CA ARG A 17 -43.87 -48.75 22.64
C ARG A 17 -42.70 -48.89 21.69
N PHE A 18 -41.46 -48.75 22.16
CA PHE A 18 -40.28 -48.97 21.33
C PHE A 18 -40.22 -50.40 20.75
N LYS A 19 -40.58 -51.42 21.53
CA LYS A 19 -40.65 -52.81 21.05
C LYS A 19 -41.74 -53.00 19.99
N GLU A 20 -42.93 -52.42 20.19
CA GLU A 20 -44.03 -52.50 19.22
C GLU A 20 -43.69 -51.83 17.89
N ILE A 21 -43.11 -50.62 17.96
CA ILE A 21 -42.76 -49.83 16.77
C ILE A 21 -41.58 -50.46 16.04
N THR A 22 -40.57 -50.95 16.75
CA THR A 22 -39.46 -51.67 16.10
C THR A 22 -39.92 -52.98 15.47
N LYS A 23 -40.89 -53.68 16.07
CA LYS A 23 -41.54 -54.85 15.46
C LYS A 23 -42.32 -54.45 14.21
N PHE A 24 -43.02 -53.31 14.22
CA PHE A 24 -43.70 -52.77 13.03
C PHE A 24 -42.71 -52.39 11.92
N LEU A 25 -41.68 -51.60 12.22
CA LEU A 25 -40.69 -51.13 11.24
C LEU A 25 -39.86 -52.26 10.63
N LYS A 26 -39.71 -53.39 11.33
CA LYS A 26 -39.05 -54.61 10.83
C LYS A 26 -39.95 -55.48 9.98
N LYS A 27 -41.28 -55.31 10.04
CA LYS A 27 -42.19 -56.00 9.12
C LYS A 27 -42.00 -55.39 7.73
N PRO A 28 -41.88 -56.20 6.67
CA PRO A 28 -41.97 -55.67 5.31
C PRO A 28 -43.39 -55.11 5.12
N SER A 29 -43.51 -53.79 4.93
CA SER A 29 -44.82 -53.16 4.74
C SER A 29 -44.98 -52.68 3.29
N LEU A 30 -45.93 -53.28 2.59
CA LEU A 30 -46.73 -52.75 1.47
C LEU A 30 -45.98 -52.06 0.31
N SER A 31 -45.85 -52.76 -0.84
CA SER A 31 -46.11 -52.23 -2.20
C SER A 31 -46.05 -53.36 -3.23
N ASN A 32 -46.94 -53.32 -4.22
CA ASN A 32 -47.10 -54.26 -5.35
C ASN A 32 -45.96 -54.16 -6.40
N THR A 33 -44.75 -53.81 -5.99
CA THR A 33 -43.57 -53.61 -6.84
C THR A 33 -42.37 -54.29 -6.18
N LYS A 34 -41.57 -55.03 -6.97
CA LYS A 34 -40.49 -55.98 -6.62
C LYS A 34 -39.37 -55.57 -5.61
N THR A 35 -39.57 -54.62 -4.70
CA THR A 35 -38.58 -54.21 -3.69
C THR A 35 -39.18 -54.14 -2.28
N ASP A 36 -38.83 -55.10 -1.43
CA ASP A 36 -39.15 -55.10 0.01
C ASP A 36 -38.37 -53.97 0.72
N ILE A 37 -39.04 -52.86 1.06
CA ILE A 37 -38.42 -51.76 1.81
C ILE A 37 -38.52 -52.08 3.31
N ASN A 38 -37.37 -52.32 3.95
CA ASN A 38 -37.29 -52.46 5.40
C ASN A 38 -37.12 -51.09 6.06
N LEU A 39 -38.24 -50.52 6.54
CA LEU A 39 -38.31 -49.21 7.18
C LEU A 39 -37.41 -49.08 8.42
N TYR A 40 -37.10 -50.20 9.09
CA TYR A 40 -36.16 -50.19 10.21
C TYR A 40 -34.76 -49.74 9.77
N LYS A 41 -34.32 -50.06 8.55
CA LYS A 41 -33.00 -49.67 7.98
C LYS A 41 -32.99 -48.26 7.36
N SER A 42 -34.14 -47.58 7.30
CA SER A 42 -34.21 -46.19 6.84
C SER A 42 -33.52 -45.25 7.82
N PRO A 43 -33.04 -44.07 7.38
CA PRO A 43 -32.42 -43.08 8.26
C PRO A 43 -33.39 -42.59 9.36
N TRP A 44 -32.86 -42.40 10.57
CA TRP A 44 -33.62 -41.96 11.75
C TRP A 44 -33.29 -40.50 12.09
N TYR A 45 -34.33 -39.68 12.23
CA TYR A 45 -34.23 -38.26 12.56
C TYR A 45 -35.01 -37.97 13.85
N LEU A 46 -34.41 -37.19 14.74
CA LEU A 46 -35.06 -36.72 15.96
C LEU A 46 -35.55 -35.29 15.76
N VAL A 47 -36.85 -35.05 15.95
CA VAL A 47 -37.47 -33.73 15.87
C VAL A 47 -37.75 -33.24 17.29
N THR A 48 -37.08 -32.16 17.71
CA THR A 48 -37.13 -31.66 19.08
C THR A 48 -37.22 -30.13 19.14
N GLY A 49 -37.58 -29.58 20.29
CA GLY A 49 -37.75 -28.13 20.47
C GLY A 49 -38.83 -27.75 21.49
N PRO A 50 -39.05 -26.45 21.73
CA PRO A 50 -39.95 -25.94 22.77
C PRO A 50 -41.40 -26.41 22.62
N LYS A 51 -42.16 -26.31 23.71
CA LYS A 51 -43.62 -26.47 23.67
C LYS A 51 -44.23 -25.40 22.76
N ASN A 52 -45.24 -25.79 21.99
CA ASN A 52 -45.92 -24.95 21.00
C ASN A 52 -45.06 -24.45 19.81
N ALA A 53 -43.84 -24.98 19.59
CA ALA A 53 -43.03 -24.64 18.41
C ALA A 53 -43.57 -25.20 17.07
N GLY A 54 -44.67 -25.99 17.10
CA GLY A 54 -45.32 -26.53 15.91
C GLY A 54 -44.65 -27.76 15.29
N LYS A 55 -43.94 -28.58 16.07
CA LYS A 55 -43.24 -29.81 15.62
C LYS A 55 -44.17 -30.82 14.92
N THR A 56 -45.21 -31.25 15.62
CA THR A 56 -46.19 -32.23 15.14
C THR A 56 -46.98 -31.67 13.97
N THR A 57 -47.29 -30.37 14.01
CA THR A 57 -47.94 -29.65 12.92
C THR A 57 -47.06 -29.59 11.66
N LEU A 58 -45.75 -29.36 11.83
CA LEU A 58 -44.78 -29.39 10.73
C LEU A 58 -44.71 -30.76 10.05
N LEU A 59 -44.75 -31.84 10.84
CA LEU A 59 -44.78 -33.20 10.31
C LEU A 59 -46.13 -33.53 9.64
N ALA A 60 -47.24 -33.19 10.29
CA ALA A 60 -48.59 -33.47 9.77
C ALA A 60 -48.87 -32.74 8.44
N ASN A 61 -48.35 -31.53 8.28
CA ASN A 61 -48.55 -30.68 7.10
C ASN A 61 -47.29 -30.59 6.21
N SER A 62 -46.46 -31.63 6.22
CA SER A 62 -45.29 -31.75 5.34
C SER A 62 -45.63 -32.32 3.95
N ASP A 63 -46.89 -32.68 3.69
CA ASP A 63 -47.35 -33.40 2.49
C ASP A 63 -46.61 -34.73 2.20
N LEU A 64 -45.81 -35.23 3.14
CA LEU A 64 -45.12 -36.51 3.04
C LEU A 64 -46.10 -37.68 3.14
N ARG A 65 -45.85 -38.75 2.35
CA ARG A 65 -46.62 -40.00 2.45
C ARG A 65 -46.16 -40.83 3.66
N PHE A 66 -46.88 -40.75 4.78
CA PHE A 66 -46.61 -41.52 5.98
C PHE A 66 -47.28 -42.91 5.95
N ILE A 67 -46.48 -43.95 6.22
CA ILE A 67 -46.89 -45.37 6.27
C ILE A 67 -47.38 -45.74 7.67
N LEU A 68 -46.77 -45.16 8.70
CA LEU A 68 -47.23 -45.24 10.09
C LEU A 68 -47.63 -43.83 10.54
N GLN A 69 -48.94 -43.61 10.62
CA GLN A 69 -49.55 -42.42 11.20
C GLN A 69 -50.63 -42.91 12.17
N LYS A 70 -50.53 -42.55 13.46
CA LYS A 70 -51.68 -42.69 14.34
C LYS A 70 -52.68 -41.62 13.89
N ALA A 71 -53.87 -42.04 13.48
CA ALA A 71 -54.88 -41.18 12.85
C ALA A 71 -55.08 -39.85 13.59
N ILE A 72 -54.51 -38.77 13.04
CA ILE A 72 -54.91 -37.40 13.37
C ILE A 72 -56.19 -37.17 12.58
N LYS A 73 -57.34 -37.22 13.26
CA LYS A 73 -58.65 -37.08 12.60
C LYS A 73 -58.97 -35.64 12.16
N ASP A 74 -58.15 -34.66 12.55
CA ASP A 74 -58.32 -33.26 12.13
C ASP A 74 -56.98 -32.48 12.18
N PRO A 75 -56.42 -32.03 11.03
CA PRO A 75 -55.21 -31.22 11.00
C PRO A 75 -55.38 -29.82 11.63
N HIS A 76 -56.63 -29.36 11.85
CA HIS A 76 -56.91 -28.06 12.45
C HIS A 76 -56.81 -28.05 13.98
N ASN A 77 -56.88 -29.21 14.64
CA ASN A 77 -56.92 -29.31 16.10
C ASN A 77 -55.93 -30.34 16.66
N ILE A 78 -54.65 -30.14 16.32
CA ILE A 78 -53.54 -30.96 16.84
C ILE A 78 -53.32 -30.61 18.32
N ALA A 79 -53.66 -31.53 19.22
CA ALA A 79 -53.38 -31.41 20.65
C ALA A 79 -51.87 -31.41 20.92
N ASN A 80 -51.46 -30.75 22.01
CA ASN A 80 -50.05 -30.72 22.40
C ASN A 80 -49.50 -32.13 22.67
N THR A 81 -48.39 -32.45 22.01
CA THR A 81 -47.70 -33.75 22.08
C THR A 81 -47.19 -34.02 23.49
N THR A 82 -47.93 -34.86 24.23
CA THR A 82 -47.64 -35.23 25.61
C THR A 82 -46.69 -36.42 25.72
N TYR A 83 -46.54 -37.19 24.65
CA TYR A 83 -45.72 -38.40 24.58
C TYR A 83 -44.87 -38.39 23.30
N TYR A 84 -43.78 -39.16 23.28
CA TYR A 84 -42.99 -39.35 22.07
C TYR A 84 -43.81 -40.07 20.99
N GLU A 85 -43.72 -39.60 19.75
CA GLU A 85 -44.44 -40.11 18.59
C GLU A 85 -43.48 -40.47 17.45
N TRP A 86 -43.88 -41.43 16.61
CA TRP A 86 -43.08 -41.94 15.50
C TRP A 86 -43.83 -41.77 14.20
N TRP A 87 -43.13 -41.24 13.21
CA TRP A 87 -43.62 -40.90 11.90
C TRP A 87 -42.73 -41.60 10.88
N ALA A 88 -43.26 -42.55 10.11
CA ALA A 88 -42.47 -43.32 9.16
C ALA A 88 -42.92 -43.05 7.73
N THR A 89 -41.99 -42.68 6.85
CA THR A 89 -42.20 -42.58 5.40
C THR A 89 -41.43 -43.70 4.69
N LYS A 90 -41.60 -43.82 3.37
CA LYS A 90 -40.77 -44.75 2.55
C LYS A 90 -39.26 -44.47 2.67
N ASP A 91 -38.88 -43.23 3.00
CA ASP A 91 -37.50 -42.75 2.95
C ASP A 91 -36.85 -42.55 4.34
N ALA A 92 -37.61 -42.34 5.42
CA ALA A 92 -37.07 -42.04 6.74
C ALA A 92 -38.02 -42.36 7.91
N VAL A 93 -37.45 -42.49 9.11
CA VAL A 93 -38.19 -42.56 10.38
C VAL A 93 -37.91 -41.28 11.18
N LEU A 94 -38.96 -40.53 11.48
CA LEU A 94 -38.95 -39.28 12.25
C LEU A 94 -39.53 -39.54 13.64
N VAL A 95 -38.86 -39.04 14.66
CA VAL A 95 -39.26 -39.20 16.07
C VAL A 95 -39.55 -37.83 16.65
N ASP A 96 -40.84 -37.56 16.91
CA ASP A 96 -41.31 -36.31 17.47
C ASP A 96 -41.29 -36.36 19.00
N THR A 97 -40.66 -35.37 19.63
CA THR A 97 -40.54 -35.29 21.09
C THR A 97 -41.61 -34.39 21.70
N PRO A 98 -42.05 -34.65 22.96
CA PRO A 98 -42.78 -33.66 23.73
C PRO A 98 -42.05 -32.31 23.77
N GLY A 99 -42.82 -31.23 23.80
CA GLY A 99 -42.23 -29.89 23.84
C GLY A 99 -41.54 -29.59 25.17
N ILE A 100 -40.35 -29.00 25.09
CA ILE A 100 -39.59 -28.58 26.28
C ILE A 100 -40.27 -27.37 26.91
N ASN A 101 -40.54 -27.43 28.22
CA ASN A 101 -41.13 -26.31 28.95
C ASN A 101 -40.02 -25.37 29.44
N ILE A 102 -39.97 -24.15 28.90
CA ILE A 102 -38.90 -23.18 29.13
C ILE A 102 -38.90 -22.67 30.59
N GLN A 103 -40.07 -22.65 31.26
CA GLN A 103 -40.25 -22.09 32.60
C GLN A 103 -40.17 -23.12 33.75
N GLN A 104 -40.12 -24.42 33.45
CA GLN A 104 -40.12 -25.49 34.48
C GLN A 104 -39.11 -26.60 34.11
N THR A 105 -37.81 -26.31 34.21
CA THR A 105 -36.77 -27.33 34.10
C THR A 105 -36.56 -28.04 35.44
N ASN A 106 -37.55 -28.80 35.90
CA ASN A 106 -37.38 -29.69 37.07
C ASN A 106 -36.45 -30.87 36.71
N GLU A 107 -35.61 -31.33 37.64
CA GLU A 107 -34.67 -32.47 37.43
C GLU A 107 -35.37 -33.72 36.88
N SER A 108 -36.60 -34.00 37.33
CA SER A 108 -37.40 -35.15 36.90
C SER A 108 -37.75 -35.16 35.40
N SER A 109 -37.86 -33.99 34.78
CA SER A 109 -38.13 -33.85 33.34
C SER A 109 -36.89 -34.13 32.49
N LYS A 110 -35.70 -33.73 32.97
CA LYS A 110 -34.40 -34.00 32.33
C LYS A 110 -34.09 -35.50 32.35
N ASP A 111 -34.33 -36.18 33.46
CA ASP A 111 -34.08 -37.63 33.59
C ASP A 111 -34.96 -38.47 32.66
N SER A 112 -36.22 -38.09 32.51
CA SER A 112 -37.18 -38.79 31.64
C SER A 112 -36.78 -38.66 30.16
N GLN A 113 -36.22 -37.51 29.77
CA GLN A 113 -35.71 -37.26 28.41
C GLN A 113 -34.41 -38.02 28.13
N ILE A 114 -33.47 -38.03 29.09
CA ILE A 114 -32.24 -38.82 29.00
C ILE A 114 -32.55 -40.32 28.87
N ALA A 115 -33.52 -40.83 29.65
CA ALA A 115 -33.97 -42.21 29.57
C ALA A 115 -34.55 -42.54 28.18
N PHE A 116 -35.35 -41.62 27.61
CA PHE A 116 -35.86 -41.77 26.25
C PHE A 116 -34.74 -41.79 25.20
N PHE A 117 -33.80 -40.84 25.22
CA PHE A 117 -32.68 -40.80 24.26
C PHE A 117 -31.81 -42.07 24.34
N LYS A 118 -31.57 -42.62 25.53
CA LYS A 118 -30.89 -43.92 25.70
C LYS A 118 -31.67 -45.07 25.06
N LEU A 119 -32.99 -45.10 25.24
CA LEU A 119 -33.85 -46.11 24.61
C LEU A 119 -33.90 -45.93 23.09
N LEU A 120 -34.03 -44.69 22.60
CA LEU A 120 -33.97 -44.37 21.18
C LEU A 120 -32.65 -44.86 20.58
N LYS A 121 -31.51 -44.56 21.19
CA LYS A 121 -30.19 -45.07 20.76
C LYS A 121 -30.13 -46.60 20.73
N LYS A 122 -30.75 -47.28 21.71
CA LYS A 122 -30.78 -48.74 21.78
C LYS A 122 -31.57 -49.36 20.61
N TYR A 123 -32.64 -48.70 20.18
CA TYR A 123 -33.57 -49.24 19.20
C TYR A 123 -33.37 -48.70 17.77
N CYS A 124 -32.72 -47.54 17.58
CA CYS A 124 -32.36 -47.02 16.26
C CYS A 124 -31.44 -47.99 15.49
N TYR A 125 -31.59 -48.01 14.17
CA TYR A 125 -30.68 -48.74 13.29
C TYR A 125 -29.24 -48.24 13.48
N LYS A 126 -28.29 -49.18 13.58
CA LYS A 126 -26.86 -48.93 13.87
C LYS A 126 -26.57 -48.13 15.16
N LYS A 127 -27.57 -47.90 16.03
CA LYS A 127 -27.45 -47.13 17.27
C LYS A 127 -27.01 -45.68 17.06
N THR A 128 -27.32 -45.10 15.90
CA THR A 128 -26.96 -43.73 15.51
C THR A 128 -28.18 -42.99 14.97
N LEU A 129 -28.18 -41.67 15.07
CA LEU A 129 -29.15 -40.80 14.40
C LEU A 129 -28.48 -40.16 13.18
N ASN A 130 -29.24 -39.98 12.11
CA ASN A 130 -28.75 -39.34 10.89
C ASN A 130 -28.66 -37.82 11.05
N ALA A 131 -29.65 -37.20 11.71
CA ALA A 131 -29.58 -35.81 12.14
C ALA A 131 -30.59 -35.52 13.26
N ILE A 132 -30.40 -34.38 13.92
CA ILE A 132 -31.34 -33.81 14.90
C ILE A 132 -31.89 -32.51 14.31
N ILE A 133 -33.22 -32.42 14.24
CA ILE A 133 -33.97 -31.27 13.73
C ILE A 133 -34.54 -30.52 14.93
N ILE A 134 -34.08 -29.29 15.15
CA ILE A 134 -34.52 -28.41 16.23
C ILE A 134 -35.51 -27.41 15.66
N VAL A 135 -36.79 -27.57 16.03
CA VAL A 135 -37.89 -26.69 15.60
C VAL A 135 -38.15 -25.64 16.66
N ILE A 136 -38.13 -24.37 16.25
CA ILE A 136 -38.31 -23.20 17.12
C ILE A 136 -39.36 -22.31 16.45
N SER A 137 -40.30 -21.70 17.19
CA SER A 137 -41.20 -20.72 16.56
C SER A 137 -40.54 -19.36 16.44
N VAL A 138 -40.94 -18.56 15.45
CA VAL A 138 -40.44 -17.19 15.31
C VAL A 138 -40.69 -16.34 16.56
N GLU A 139 -41.84 -16.52 17.23
CA GLU A 139 -42.17 -15.86 18.51
C GLU A 139 -41.17 -16.15 19.63
N ASN A 140 -40.58 -17.36 19.66
CA ASN A 140 -39.57 -17.68 20.67
C ASN A 140 -38.26 -16.91 20.44
N ILE A 141 -37.99 -16.53 19.19
CA ILE A 141 -36.76 -15.86 18.77
C ILE A 141 -36.92 -14.34 18.83
N ALA A 142 -38.09 -13.83 18.44
CA ALA A 142 -38.46 -12.41 18.47
C ALA A 142 -38.92 -11.91 19.85
N GLN A 143 -38.43 -12.52 20.94
CA GLN A 143 -38.83 -12.17 22.31
C GLN A 143 -37.97 -11.02 22.85
N ASP A 144 -38.57 -9.87 23.13
CA ASP A 144 -37.85 -8.66 23.59
C ASP A 144 -37.40 -8.70 25.06
N LYS A 145 -38.04 -9.52 25.89
CA LYS A 145 -37.66 -9.66 27.30
C LYS A 145 -36.38 -10.48 27.44
N GLU A 146 -35.25 -9.80 27.64
CA GLU A 146 -33.90 -10.39 27.81
C GLU A 146 -33.86 -11.60 28.77
N GLN A 147 -34.54 -11.52 29.92
CA GLN A 147 -34.57 -12.62 30.89
C GLN A 147 -35.24 -13.90 30.33
N ASN A 148 -36.31 -13.77 29.55
CA ASN A 148 -36.97 -14.91 28.92
C ASN A 148 -36.15 -15.47 27.74
N LYS A 149 -35.42 -14.58 27.04
CA LYS A 149 -34.55 -14.92 25.91
C LYS A 149 -33.36 -15.76 26.37
N GLN A 150 -32.72 -15.39 27.48
CA GLN A 150 -31.61 -16.15 28.05
C GLN A 150 -32.04 -17.54 28.55
N LEU A 151 -33.15 -17.64 29.29
CA LEU A 151 -33.72 -18.93 29.74
C LEU A 151 -34.09 -19.83 28.56
N PHE A 152 -34.61 -19.24 27.49
CA PHE A 152 -34.90 -19.96 26.25
C PHE A 152 -33.64 -20.52 25.59
N PHE A 153 -32.60 -19.70 25.42
CA PHE A 153 -31.33 -20.13 24.81
C PHE A 153 -30.67 -21.24 25.64
N GLU A 154 -30.64 -21.11 26.97
CA GLU A 154 -30.08 -22.11 27.87
C GLU A 154 -30.85 -23.45 27.79
N SER A 155 -32.18 -23.40 27.66
CA SER A 155 -33.02 -24.60 27.48
C SER A 155 -32.66 -25.37 26.20
N ILE A 156 -32.41 -24.66 25.09
CA ILE A 156 -32.00 -25.27 23.83
C ILE A 156 -30.57 -25.85 23.92
N CYS A 157 -29.62 -25.11 24.50
CA CYS A 157 -28.26 -25.60 24.70
C CYS A 157 -28.22 -26.87 25.56
N ASN A 158 -28.96 -26.90 26.68
CA ASN A 158 -29.07 -28.10 27.52
C ASN A 158 -29.60 -29.32 26.75
N ASN A 159 -30.59 -29.15 25.88
CA ASN A 159 -31.12 -30.23 25.04
C ASN A 159 -30.08 -30.74 24.03
N ILE A 160 -29.36 -29.81 23.39
CA ILE A 160 -28.27 -30.14 22.47
C ILE A 160 -27.16 -30.92 23.20
N GLU A 161 -26.73 -30.47 24.38
CA GLU A 161 -25.72 -31.16 25.20
C GLU A 161 -26.13 -32.59 25.54
N GLN A 162 -27.37 -32.81 25.98
CA GLN A 162 -27.88 -34.14 26.29
C GLN A 162 -27.88 -35.04 25.06
N SER A 163 -28.26 -34.50 23.90
CA SER A 163 -28.24 -35.24 22.65
C SER A 163 -26.82 -35.59 22.18
N ILE A 164 -25.85 -34.67 22.29
CA ILE A 164 -24.44 -34.91 22.00
C ILE A 164 -23.86 -35.96 22.96
N LYS A 165 -24.19 -35.89 24.25
CA LYS A 165 -23.71 -36.83 25.27
C LYS A 165 -24.15 -38.27 24.97
N ILE A 166 -25.36 -38.46 24.44
CA ILE A 166 -25.92 -39.79 24.18
C ILE A 166 -25.54 -40.29 22.80
N PHE A 167 -25.72 -39.48 21.76
CA PHE A 167 -25.58 -39.93 20.37
C PHE A 167 -24.20 -39.61 19.75
N GLY A 168 -23.43 -38.66 20.32
CA GLY A 168 -22.04 -38.36 19.94
C GLY A 168 -21.85 -36.98 19.27
N LYS A 169 -20.61 -36.48 19.30
CA LYS A 169 -20.23 -35.12 18.82
C LYS A 169 -20.31 -34.90 17.30
N LYS A 170 -20.48 -35.96 16.49
CA LYS A 170 -20.43 -35.88 15.01
C LYS A 170 -21.80 -35.75 14.33
N ILE A 171 -22.89 -35.64 15.09
CA ILE A 171 -24.25 -35.67 14.53
C ILE A 171 -24.62 -34.30 13.94
N PRO A 172 -25.16 -34.26 12.71
CA PRO A 172 -25.70 -33.05 12.10
C PRO A 172 -26.89 -32.46 12.87
N PHE A 173 -26.88 -31.14 13.06
CA PHE A 173 -28.01 -30.37 13.59
C PHE A 173 -28.59 -29.44 12.52
N TYR A 174 -29.92 -29.46 12.40
CA TYR A 174 -30.71 -28.57 11.54
C TYR A 174 -31.61 -27.70 12.40
N PHE A 175 -31.62 -26.39 12.16
CA PHE A 175 -32.54 -25.47 12.82
C PHE A 175 -33.70 -25.15 11.86
N VAL A 176 -34.93 -25.28 12.35
CA VAL A 176 -36.15 -24.95 11.59
C VAL A 176 -36.92 -23.90 12.37
N ILE A 177 -36.98 -22.70 11.83
CA ILE A 177 -37.79 -21.59 12.34
C ILE A 177 -39.19 -21.76 11.74
N ASN A 178 -40.16 -22.06 12.59
CA ASN A 178 -41.53 -22.35 12.21
C ASN A 178 -42.47 -21.19 12.62
N LYS A 179 -43.69 -21.21 12.13
CA LYS A 179 -44.70 -20.15 12.30
C LYS A 179 -44.26 -18.80 11.72
N CYS A 180 -43.51 -18.80 10.61
CA CYS A 180 -43.10 -17.57 9.95
C CYS A 180 -44.29 -16.73 9.45
N ASP A 181 -45.49 -17.31 9.38
CA ASP A 181 -46.73 -16.61 9.08
C ASP A 181 -47.18 -15.61 10.16
N LEU A 182 -46.50 -15.57 11.30
CA LEU A 182 -46.68 -14.55 12.35
C LEU A 182 -45.80 -13.32 12.12
N ILE A 183 -44.86 -13.37 11.17
CA ILE A 183 -44.08 -12.20 10.76
C ILE A 183 -45.02 -11.31 9.93
N PRO A 184 -45.17 -10.02 10.27
CA PRO A 184 -46.03 -9.12 9.50
C PRO A 184 -45.63 -9.12 8.02
N GLY A 185 -46.62 -9.28 7.13
CA GLY A 185 -46.40 -9.31 5.69
C GLY A 185 -46.00 -10.65 5.08
N PHE A 186 -45.70 -11.69 5.87
CA PHE A 186 -45.32 -13.01 5.33
C PHE A 186 -46.44 -13.63 4.48
N ARG A 187 -47.69 -13.55 4.97
CA ARG A 187 -48.86 -14.18 4.34
C ARG A 187 -49.21 -13.47 3.03
N GLU A 188 -49.10 -12.15 3.01
CA GLU A 188 -49.38 -11.30 1.86
C GLU A 188 -48.26 -11.44 0.81
N PHE A 189 -47.00 -11.56 1.26
CA PHE A 189 -45.86 -11.72 0.37
C PHE A 189 -45.89 -13.08 -0.36
N PHE A 190 -46.13 -14.19 0.34
CA PHE A 190 -46.11 -15.53 -0.26
C PHE A 190 -47.49 -16.06 -0.70
N GLY A 191 -48.57 -15.32 -0.47
CA GLY A 191 -49.94 -15.78 -0.65
C GLY A 191 -50.31 -16.29 -2.05
N GLU A 192 -49.68 -15.77 -3.10
CA GLU A 192 -49.97 -16.12 -4.51
C GLU A 192 -49.08 -17.22 -5.08
N GLN A 193 -48.13 -17.76 -4.30
CA GLN A 193 -47.25 -18.83 -4.79
C GLN A 193 -48.02 -20.09 -5.17
N SER A 194 -47.61 -20.74 -6.25
CA SER A 194 -48.09 -22.05 -6.68
C SER A 194 -47.72 -23.15 -5.66
N LYS A 195 -48.31 -24.35 -5.81
CA LYS A 195 -48.03 -25.47 -4.91
C LYS A 195 -46.54 -25.87 -4.94
N ASP A 196 -45.93 -25.91 -6.12
CA ASP A 196 -44.53 -26.30 -6.30
C ASP A 196 -43.58 -25.24 -5.72
N GLU A 197 -43.89 -23.94 -5.86
CA GLU A 197 -43.11 -22.86 -5.26
C GLU A 197 -43.16 -22.87 -3.73
N ARG A 198 -44.32 -23.20 -3.15
CA ARG A 198 -44.47 -23.36 -1.70
C ARG A 198 -43.78 -24.61 -1.16
N TRP A 199 -43.52 -25.61 -2.00
CA TRP A 199 -42.80 -26.82 -1.57
C TRP A 199 -41.30 -26.59 -1.44
N GLN A 200 -40.74 -25.62 -2.17
CA GLN A 200 -39.31 -25.34 -2.17
C GLN A 200 -38.75 -25.02 -0.78
N PRO A 201 -37.52 -25.45 -0.45
CA PRO A 201 -36.95 -25.15 0.85
C PRO A 201 -36.51 -23.68 0.91
N TRP A 202 -36.99 -22.94 1.91
CA TRP A 202 -36.59 -21.56 2.16
C TRP A 202 -35.63 -21.47 3.35
N GLY A 203 -34.39 -21.05 3.13
CA GLY A 203 -33.39 -21.00 4.20
C GLY A 203 -31.94 -20.96 3.71
N ILE A 204 -31.02 -21.22 4.66
CA ILE A 204 -29.57 -21.11 4.52
C ILE A 204 -28.93 -22.48 4.78
N LYS A 205 -28.17 -22.99 3.80
CA LYS A 205 -27.31 -24.17 3.97
C LYS A 205 -25.92 -23.74 4.44
N LEU A 206 -25.44 -24.29 5.55
CA LEU A 206 -24.12 -23.99 6.10
C LEU A 206 -23.11 -25.05 5.64
N SER A 207 -22.10 -24.64 4.88
CA SER A 207 -21.02 -25.53 4.41
C SER A 207 -19.97 -25.78 5.50
N LYS A 208 -19.24 -26.90 5.43
CA LYS A 208 -18.17 -27.29 6.39
C LYS A 208 -16.89 -26.43 6.23
N GLN A 209 -16.97 -25.12 6.36
CA GLN A 209 -15.81 -24.23 6.28
C GLN A 209 -15.44 -23.67 7.65
N HIS A 210 -14.13 -23.47 7.88
CA HIS A 210 -13.51 -23.02 9.14
C HIS A 210 -13.80 -21.55 9.53
N GLN A 211 -14.90 -20.95 9.04
CA GLN A 211 -15.29 -19.58 9.39
C GLN A 211 -16.31 -19.58 10.53
N LYS A 212 -16.34 -18.50 11.32
CA LYS A 212 -17.34 -18.32 12.39
C LYS A 212 -18.77 -18.41 11.80
N PRO A 213 -19.64 -19.31 12.29
CA PRO A 213 -20.99 -19.53 11.76
C PRO A 213 -21.84 -18.26 11.64
N THR A 214 -21.69 -17.32 12.57
CA THR A 214 -22.37 -16.02 12.58
C THR A 214 -22.05 -15.18 11.34
N LYS A 215 -20.79 -15.21 10.88
CA LYS A 215 -20.35 -14.48 9.68
C LYS A 215 -20.95 -15.10 8.42
N ILE A 216 -20.95 -16.44 8.32
CA ILE A 216 -21.57 -17.15 7.21
C ILE A 216 -23.08 -16.89 7.19
N LEU A 217 -23.73 -16.97 8.36
CA LEU A 217 -25.16 -16.72 8.49
C LEU A 217 -25.51 -15.31 8.02
N ASN A 218 -24.79 -14.28 8.49
CA ASN A 218 -25.03 -12.89 8.09
C ASN A 218 -24.92 -12.71 6.56
N LEU A 219 -23.88 -13.29 5.94
CA LEU A 219 -23.66 -13.22 4.49
C LEU A 219 -24.76 -13.92 3.69
N GLU A 220 -25.12 -15.15 4.06
CA GLU A 220 -26.15 -15.91 3.34
C GLU A 220 -27.56 -15.35 3.59
N PHE A 221 -27.83 -14.79 4.78
CA PHE A 221 -29.10 -14.12 5.06
C PHE A 221 -29.26 -12.84 4.25
N ASN A 222 -28.18 -12.07 4.06
CA ASN A 222 -28.22 -10.89 3.18
C ASN A 222 -28.58 -11.26 1.73
N LYS A 223 -28.12 -12.41 1.25
CA LYS A 223 -28.53 -12.92 -0.08
C LYS A 223 -30.02 -13.28 -0.10
N LEU A 224 -30.53 -13.86 0.98
CA LEU A 224 -31.96 -14.16 1.12
C LEU A 224 -32.80 -12.88 1.15
N LEU A 225 -32.43 -11.87 1.95
CA LEU A 225 -33.09 -10.56 1.97
C LEU A 225 -33.04 -9.86 0.61
N ARG A 226 -31.91 -9.94 -0.10
CA ARG A 226 -31.80 -9.40 -1.46
C ARG A 226 -32.82 -10.02 -2.41
N ARG A 227 -33.00 -11.35 -2.36
CA ARG A 227 -34.01 -12.04 -3.18
C ARG A 227 -35.44 -11.61 -2.83
N ILE A 228 -35.74 -11.38 -1.55
CA ILE A 228 -37.05 -10.84 -1.12
C ILE A 228 -37.24 -9.43 -1.70
N ASN A 229 -36.23 -8.56 -1.57
CA ASN A 229 -36.27 -7.19 -2.10
C ASN A 229 -36.41 -7.16 -3.63
N ASP A 230 -35.71 -8.04 -4.36
CA ASP A 230 -35.81 -8.15 -5.82
C ASP A 230 -37.23 -8.56 -6.26
N GLN A 231 -37.93 -9.38 -5.45
CA GLN A 231 -39.31 -9.80 -5.70
C GLN A 231 -40.35 -8.76 -5.24
N LEU A 232 -39.96 -7.80 -4.40
CA LEU A 232 -40.86 -6.84 -3.76
C LEU A 232 -41.64 -5.99 -4.77
N ILE A 233 -40.93 -5.46 -5.78
CA ILE A 233 -41.54 -4.58 -6.80
C ILE A 233 -42.61 -5.34 -7.57
N TRP A 234 -42.32 -6.57 -7.98
CA TRP A 234 -43.27 -7.41 -8.70
C TRP A 234 -44.48 -7.76 -7.83
N ARG A 235 -44.28 -8.13 -6.55
CA ARG A 235 -45.38 -8.40 -5.60
C ARG A 235 -46.25 -7.16 -5.36
N LEU A 236 -45.65 -5.98 -5.21
CA LEU A 236 -46.39 -4.73 -5.01
C LEU A 236 -47.18 -4.30 -6.25
N GLN A 237 -46.77 -4.66 -7.46
CA GLN A 237 -47.49 -4.36 -8.69
C GLN A 237 -48.74 -5.25 -8.88
N HIS A 238 -48.67 -6.50 -8.43
CA HIS A 238 -49.74 -7.50 -8.63
C HIS A 238 -50.77 -7.52 -7.48
N GLU A 239 -50.47 -6.92 -6.34
CA GLU A 239 -51.44 -6.79 -5.23
C GLU A 239 -52.26 -5.50 -5.34
N HIS A 240 -53.58 -5.63 -5.45
CA HIS A 240 -54.50 -4.51 -5.63
C HIS A 240 -55.02 -3.93 -4.30
N HIS A 241 -54.96 -4.68 -3.20
CA HIS A 241 -55.44 -4.21 -1.90
C HIS A 241 -54.38 -3.39 -1.15
N LEU A 242 -54.65 -2.10 -0.91
CA LEU A 242 -53.73 -1.16 -0.23
C LEU A 242 -53.17 -1.69 1.09
N ASN A 243 -54.00 -2.31 1.94
CA ASN A 243 -53.55 -2.86 3.23
C ASN A 243 -52.56 -4.02 3.04
N LYS A 244 -52.78 -4.88 2.03
CA LYS A 244 -51.86 -5.98 1.73
C LYS A 244 -50.57 -5.45 1.10
N ARG A 245 -50.63 -4.43 0.25
CA ARG A 245 -49.43 -3.76 -0.30
C ARG A 245 -48.56 -3.16 0.80
N PHE A 246 -49.18 -2.54 1.81
CA PHE A 246 -48.44 -2.03 2.98
C PHE A 246 -47.69 -3.17 3.70
N LEU A 247 -48.37 -4.26 4.01
CA LEU A 247 -47.77 -5.41 4.69
C LEU A 247 -46.69 -6.10 3.82
N ILE A 248 -46.89 -6.22 2.51
CA ILE A 248 -45.87 -6.71 1.56
C ILE A 248 -44.63 -5.82 1.59
N ASN A 249 -44.79 -4.50 1.63
CA ASN A 249 -43.69 -3.54 1.69
C ASN A 249 -42.93 -3.59 3.03
N GLU A 250 -43.62 -3.90 4.12
CA GLU A 250 -43.05 -3.99 5.46
C GLU A 250 -42.28 -5.31 5.71
N PHE A 251 -42.66 -6.38 5.01
CA PHE A 251 -42.10 -7.72 5.20
C PHE A 251 -40.56 -7.82 5.17
N PRO A 252 -39.82 -7.18 4.23
CA PRO A 252 -38.37 -7.25 4.23
C PRO A 252 -37.73 -6.64 5.49
N LEU A 253 -38.32 -5.58 6.04
CA LEU A 253 -37.85 -4.91 7.26
C LEU A 253 -38.06 -5.81 8.48
N GLU A 254 -39.23 -6.46 8.57
CA GLU A 254 -39.53 -7.44 9.61
C GLU A 254 -38.59 -8.65 9.55
N MET A 255 -38.26 -9.12 8.35
CA MET A 255 -37.27 -10.19 8.15
C MET A 255 -35.84 -9.77 8.55
N GLU A 256 -35.48 -8.49 8.41
CA GLU A 256 -34.22 -7.95 8.91
C GLU A 256 -34.18 -7.90 10.46
N GLN A 257 -35.31 -7.62 11.12
CA GLN A 257 -35.39 -7.73 12.58
C GLN A 257 -35.21 -9.19 13.04
N VAL A 258 -35.85 -10.15 12.37
CA VAL A 258 -35.68 -11.59 12.65
C VAL A 258 -34.23 -12.03 12.46
N LYS A 259 -33.54 -11.50 11.45
CA LYS A 259 -32.11 -11.75 11.21
C LYS A 259 -31.27 -11.36 12.43
N GLN A 260 -31.49 -10.20 13.04
CA GLN A 260 -30.71 -9.75 14.21
C GLN A 260 -30.88 -10.70 15.40
N HIS A 261 -32.12 -11.14 15.67
CA HIS A 261 -32.40 -12.11 16.72
C HIS A 261 -31.73 -13.46 16.46
N LEU A 262 -31.68 -13.90 15.20
CA LEU A 262 -31.01 -15.12 14.79
C LEU A 262 -29.49 -15.03 14.90
N LEU A 263 -28.88 -13.89 14.56
CA LEU A 263 -27.45 -13.69 14.75
C LEU A 263 -27.09 -13.83 16.24
N ASN A 264 -27.83 -13.17 17.13
CA ASN A 264 -27.65 -13.28 18.59
C ASN A 264 -27.79 -14.73 19.09
N PHE A 265 -28.80 -15.45 18.59
CA PHE A 265 -28.99 -16.86 18.93
C PHE A 265 -27.83 -17.74 18.45
N THR A 266 -27.35 -17.53 17.21
CA THR A 266 -26.22 -18.31 16.68
C THR A 266 -24.90 -18.00 17.36
N ASP A 267 -24.66 -16.74 17.76
CA ASP A 267 -23.50 -16.36 18.57
C ASP A 267 -23.53 -17.05 19.94
N TYR A 268 -24.69 -17.05 20.60
CA TYR A 268 -24.87 -17.72 21.89
C TYR A 268 -24.54 -19.22 21.79
N ILE A 269 -25.12 -19.93 20.81
CA ILE A 269 -24.86 -21.36 20.57
C ILE A 269 -23.39 -21.60 20.22
N TYR A 270 -22.80 -20.78 19.35
CA TYR A 270 -21.41 -20.94 18.94
C TYR A 270 -20.43 -20.79 20.11
N ASN A 271 -20.65 -19.79 20.97
CA ASN A 271 -19.84 -19.55 22.15
C ASN A 271 -20.00 -20.66 23.20
N HIS A 272 -21.22 -21.17 23.38
CA HIS A 272 -21.52 -22.26 24.31
C HIS A 272 -20.80 -23.57 23.94
N PHE A 273 -20.79 -23.93 22.65
CA PHE A 273 -20.23 -25.20 22.18
C PHE A 273 -18.79 -25.14 21.64
N LYS A 274 -18.15 -23.96 21.58
CA LYS A 274 -16.74 -23.74 21.16
C LYS A 274 -16.32 -24.62 19.96
N GLN A 275 -17.07 -24.55 18.85
CA GLN A 275 -16.83 -25.29 17.59
C GLN A 275 -17.08 -26.81 17.61
N THR A 276 -17.65 -27.39 18.67
CA THR A 276 -17.94 -28.83 18.73
C THR A 276 -19.28 -29.25 18.09
N LEU A 277 -20.14 -28.29 17.74
CA LEU A 277 -21.47 -28.52 17.18
C LEU A 277 -21.45 -28.51 15.64
N SER A 278 -21.91 -29.59 14.99
CA SER A 278 -22.04 -29.66 13.53
C SER A 278 -23.39 -29.13 13.04
N VAL A 279 -23.55 -27.81 12.95
CA VAL A 279 -24.75 -27.18 12.37
C VAL A 279 -24.69 -27.22 10.83
N ARG A 280 -25.75 -27.71 10.17
CA ARG A 280 -25.80 -27.89 8.71
C ARG A 280 -26.70 -26.91 7.97
N GLY A 281 -27.66 -26.31 8.64
CA GLY A 281 -28.51 -25.29 8.02
C GLY A 281 -29.58 -24.74 8.93
N LEU A 282 -30.13 -23.60 8.52
CA LEU A 282 -31.22 -22.90 9.16
C LEU A 282 -32.31 -22.65 8.12
N PHE A 283 -33.53 -23.10 8.39
CA PHE A 283 -34.65 -23.07 7.43
C PHE A 283 -35.91 -22.45 8.03
N PHE A 284 -36.74 -21.83 7.20
CA PHE A 284 -37.95 -21.12 7.58
C PHE A 284 -39.19 -21.83 7.04
N THR A 285 -40.21 -21.99 7.87
CA THR A 285 -41.41 -22.75 7.55
C THR A 285 -42.67 -22.12 8.17
N SER A 286 -43.82 -22.38 7.56
CA SER A 286 -45.13 -22.17 8.21
C SER A 286 -45.98 -23.41 8.00
N ALA A 287 -46.11 -24.21 9.06
CA ALA A 287 -46.77 -25.51 9.01
C ALA A 287 -48.30 -25.44 9.09
N ALA A 288 -48.88 -24.48 9.81
CA ALA A 288 -50.34 -24.28 9.86
C ALA A 288 -50.67 -22.86 10.24
N GLN A 289 -51.65 -22.29 9.54
CA GLN A 289 -52.19 -20.98 9.84
C GLN A 289 -53.30 -21.13 10.88
N LYS A 290 -53.13 -20.53 12.07
CA LYS A 290 -54.24 -20.30 13.00
C LYS A 290 -54.78 -18.89 12.78
N LEU A 291 -56.10 -18.77 12.66
CA LEU A 291 -56.81 -17.49 12.65
C LEU A 291 -56.62 -16.74 13.98
N SER A 292 -56.48 -15.41 13.90
CA SER A 292 -56.41 -14.53 15.06
C SER A 292 -57.75 -14.53 15.85
N PRO A 293 -57.77 -14.27 17.18
CA PRO A 293 -59.01 -14.19 17.95
C PRO A 293 -60.02 -13.16 17.41
N THR A 294 -59.54 -12.06 16.80
CA THR A 294 -60.38 -11.04 16.15
C THR A 294 -61.01 -11.53 14.84
N GLU A 295 -60.37 -12.47 14.14
CA GLU A 295 -60.88 -13.07 12.89
C GLU A 295 -61.89 -14.19 13.17
N LYS A 296 -61.70 -14.96 14.26
CA LYS A 296 -62.68 -15.96 14.75
C LYS A 296 -64.05 -15.36 15.08
N ASN A 297 -64.11 -14.10 15.51
CA ASN A 297 -65.36 -13.41 15.79
C ASN A 297 -66.05 -12.88 14.52
N LYS A 298 -65.31 -12.65 13.42
CA LYS A 298 -65.87 -12.28 12.11
C LYS A 298 -66.45 -13.48 11.35
N GLU A 299 -65.94 -14.70 11.57
CA GLU A 299 -66.50 -15.94 11.01
C GLU A 299 -67.94 -16.23 11.46
N LYS A 300 -68.37 -15.73 12.63
CA LYS A 300 -69.74 -15.97 13.13
C LYS A 300 -70.81 -15.03 12.55
N THR A 301 -70.43 -13.98 11.80
CA THR A 301 -71.39 -12.94 11.36
C THR A 301 -71.48 -12.72 9.85
N SER A 302 -70.84 -13.56 9.01
CA SER A 302 -70.96 -13.41 7.55
C SER A 302 -71.24 -14.74 6.84
N PRO A 303 -72.36 -14.88 6.09
CA PRO A 303 -72.72 -16.11 5.38
C PRO A 303 -71.89 -16.39 4.10
N LEU A 304 -70.93 -15.53 3.77
CA LEU A 304 -70.15 -15.56 2.50
C LEU A 304 -68.64 -15.76 2.73
N ALA A 305 -68.21 -16.24 3.89
CA ALA A 305 -66.81 -16.59 4.09
C ALA A 305 -66.48 -17.90 3.35
N GLU A 306 -65.72 -17.80 2.26
CA GLU A 306 -65.05 -18.97 1.66
C GLU A 306 -64.20 -19.68 2.72
N PRO A 307 -64.14 -21.02 2.73
CA PRO A 307 -63.32 -21.76 3.67
C PRO A 307 -61.84 -21.42 3.43
N PHE A 308 -61.21 -20.73 4.38
CA PHE A 308 -59.78 -20.46 4.36
C PHE A 308 -59.00 -21.78 4.34
N MET A 309 -58.55 -22.20 3.15
CA MET A 309 -57.65 -23.34 3.01
C MET A 309 -56.33 -23.03 3.71
N THR A 310 -56.04 -23.75 4.79
CA THR A 310 -54.74 -23.71 5.47
C THR A 310 -53.63 -24.16 4.51
N ARG A 311 -52.77 -23.24 4.07
CA ARG A 311 -51.63 -23.53 3.20
C ARG A 311 -50.36 -23.66 4.04
N ALA A 312 -49.63 -24.77 3.89
CA ALA A 312 -48.29 -24.93 4.43
C ALA A 312 -47.25 -24.32 3.47
N TYR A 313 -46.21 -23.69 4.03
CA TYR A 313 -45.11 -23.08 3.28
C TYR A 313 -43.77 -23.70 3.66
N PHE A 314 -43.02 -24.08 2.64
CA PHE A 314 -41.62 -24.51 2.65
C PHE A 314 -41.36 -25.78 3.47
N THR A 315 -42.36 -26.65 3.60
CA THR A 315 -42.29 -27.86 4.43
C THR A 315 -41.89 -29.11 3.65
N HIS A 316 -42.42 -29.35 2.44
CA HIS A 316 -42.27 -30.61 1.71
C HIS A 316 -40.82 -30.92 1.28
N ASP A 317 -40.24 -30.10 0.40
CA ASP A 317 -38.90 -30.36 -0.15
C ASP A 317 -37.80 -30.17 0.90
N LEU A 318 -38.10 -29.48 2.00
CA LEU A 318 -37.19 -29.41 3.15
C LEU A 318 -36.91 -30.81 3.72
N PHE A 319 -37.92 -31.67 3.82
CA PHE A 319 -37.69 -33.06 4.24
C PHE A 319 -37.13 -33.91 3.09
N GLU A 320 -37.75 -33.89 1.90
CA GLU A 320 -37.39 -34.79 0.82
C GLU A 320 -36.04 -34.48 0.18
N GLN A 321 -35.74 -33.19 -0.08
CA GLN A 321 -34.54 -32.77 -0.81
C GLN A 321 -33.37 -32.35 0.11
N ILE A 322 -33.64 -31.91 1.35
CA ILE A 322 -32.56 -31.50 2.28
C ILE A 322 -32.28 -32.59 3.30
N PHE A 323 -33.26 -32.94 4.14
CA PHE A 323 -32.99 -33.84 5.25
C PHE A 323 -32.75 -35.29 4.80
N PHE A 324 -33.51 -35.81 3.84
CA PHE A 324 -33.44 -37.23 3.43
C PHE A 324 -32.38 -37.53 2.36
N GLN A 325 -31.91 -36.54 1.59
CA GLN A 325 -30.84 -36.74 0.59
C GLN A 325 -29.46 -37.03 1.22
N GLU A 326 -29.23 -36.65 2.49
CA GLU A 326 -27.96 -36.92 3.20
C GLU A 326 -27.87 -38.35 3.80
N ARG A 327 -28.40 -39.36 3.10
CA ARG A 327 -28.61 -40.74 3.60
C ARG A 327 -27.32 -41.56 3.89
N PHE A 328 -26.13 -41.13 3.44
CA PHE A 328 -24.93 -41.99 3.35
C PHE A 328 -23.66 -41.50 4.08
N LEU A 329 -23.78 -40.84 5.23
CA LEU A 329 -22.61 -40.26 5.91
C LEU A 329 -21.81 -41.19 6.84
N ASP A 330 -22.31 -42.37 7.23
CA ASP A 330 -21.65 -43.21 8.27
C ASP A 330 -21.41 -44.69 7.90
N GLU A 331 -21.62 -45.09 6.63
CA GLU A 331 -21.49 -46.50 6.23
C GLU A 331 -20.12 -46.94 5.70
N ARG A 332 -19.12 -46.05 5.65
CA ARG A 332 -17.79 -46.36 5.07
C ARG A 332 -16.70 -46.76 6.08
N TYR A 333 -17.02 -46.99 7.37
CA TYR A 333 -15.95 -47.14 8.38
C TYR A 333 -15.95 -48.34 9.33
N TYR A 334 -16.91 -49.27 9.36
CA TYR A 334 -16.86 -50.37 10.35
C TYR A 334 -17.51 -51.69 9.85
N TYR A 335 -16.65 -52.62 9.41
CA TYR A 335 -16.81 -54.06 9.15
C TYR A 335 -17.70 -54.60 8.02
N GLY A 336 -17.10 -55.52 7.25
CA GLY A 336 -17.66 -56.86 7.17
C GLY A 336 -18.11 -57.34 5.79
N TYR A 337 -17.17 -57.38 4.85
CA TYR A 337 -17.24 -58.29 3.70
C TYR A 337 -17.30 -59.75 4.19
N LEU A 338 -17.99 -60.62 3.44
CA LEU A 338 -18.17 -62.08 3.62
C LEU A 338 -19.34 -62.44 4.55
N ASN A 339 -20.45 -63.05 4.11
CA ASN A 339 -20.50 -64.29 3.32
C ASN A 339 -21.94 -64.49 2.78
N SER A 340 -22.10 -64.76 1.47
CA SER A 340 -23.33 -65.16 0.71
C SER A 340 -23.80 -64.27 -0.46
N TRP A 341 -23.12 -63.16 -0.78
CA TRP A 341 -23.30 -62.41 -2.05
C TRP A 341 -22.06 -62.50 -2.97
N GLY A 342 -21.19 -63.48 -2.72
CA GLY A 342 -19.82 -63.55 -3.24
C GLY A 342 -19.65 -63.72 -4.76
N LYS A 343 -20.72 -63.85 -5.54
CA LYS A 343 -20.64 -63.96 -7.02
C LYS A 343 -21.14 -62.71 -7.74
N PHE A 344 -22.19 -62.05 -7.25
CA PHE A 344 -22.71 -60.81 -7.85
C PHE A 344 -22.09 -59.55 -7.25
N ALA A 345 -21.72 -59.55 -5.96
CA ALA A 345 -20.92 -58.48 -5.38
C ALA A 345 -19.48 -58.49 -5.92
N PHE A 346 -18.94 -59.65 -6.32
CA PHE A 346 -17.65 -59.73 -7.00
C PHE A 346 -17.70 -59.06 -8.38
N LEU A 347 -18.72 -59.33 -9.21
CA LEU A 347 -18.91 -58.65 -10.50
C LEU A 347 -19.21 -57.15 -10.35
N GLY A 348 -19.98 -56.75 -9.34
CA GLY A 348 -20.24 -55.34 -9.03
C GLY A 348 -19.02 -54.60 -8.48
N LEU A 349 -18.19 -55.25 -7.66
CA LEU A 349 -16.91 -54.71 -7.18
C LEU A 349 -15.83 -54.73 -8.26
N LEU A 350 -15.79 -55.74 -9.14
CA LEU A 350 -14.95 -55.71 -10.35
C LEU A 350 -15.41 -54.58 -11.25
N GLY A 351 -16.70 -54.40 -11.46
CA GLY A 351 -17.25 -53.28 -12.21
C GLY A 351 -16.91 -51.94 -11.58
N ALA A 352 -17.09 -51.77 -10.27
CA ALA A 352 -16.77 -50.53 -9.57
C ALA A 352 -15.26 -50.28 -9.42
N ALA A 353 -14.44 -51.33 -9.28
CA ALA A 353 -12.98 -51.23 -9.24
C ALA A 353 -12.40 -51.03 -10.63
N VAL A 354 -12.99 -51.60 -11.69
CA VAL A 354 -12.65 -51.31 -13.09
C VAL A 354 -13.10 -49.91 -13.43
N ILE A 355 -14.27 -49.44 -12.99
CA ILE A 355 -14.69 -48.05 -13.17
C ILE A 355 -13.80 -47.11 -12.37
N ALA A 356 -13.45 -47.42 -11.13
CA ALA A 356 -12.54 -46.59 -10.32
C ALA A 356 -11.11 -46.60 -10.87
N TYR A 357 -10.61 -47.77 -11.31
CA TYR A 357 -9.33 -47.90 -11.98
C TYR A 357 -9.37 -47.17 -13.33
N PHE A 358 -10.46 -47.26 -14.09
CA PHE A 358 -10.63 -46.59 -15.37
C PHE A 358 -10.84 -45.09 -15.21
N THR A 359 -11.51 -44.61 -14.16
CA THR A 359 -11.62 -43.18 -13.88
C THR A 359 -10.30 -42.62 -13.35
N LEU A 360 -9.58 -43.36 -12.49
CA LEU A 360 -8.24 -42.99 -12.08
C LEU A 360 -7.25 -43.07 -13.24
N TYR A 361 -7.39 -44.05 -14.13
CA TYR A 361 -6.60 -44.19 -15.36
C TYR A 361 -6.93 -43.09 -16.35
N LEU A 362 -8.19 -42.71 -16.56
CA LEU A 362 -8.57 -41.59 -17.43
C LEU A 362 -8.14 -40.25 -16.83
N PHE A 363 -8.22 -40.10 -15.51
CA PHE A 363 -7.72 -38.91 -14.81
C PHE A 363 -6.20 -38.82 -14.93
N ASP A 364 -5.49 -39.93 -14.67
CA ASP A 364 -4.03 -40.01 -14.80
C ASP A 364 -3.60 -39.85 -16.27
N PHE A 365 -4.27 -40.50 -17.22
CA PHE A 365 -4.04 -40.33 -18.67
C PHE A 365 -4.27 -38.88 -19.10
N LYS A 366 -5.34 -38.24 -18.65
CA LYS A 366 -5.58 -36.81 -18.90
C LYS A 366 -4.46 -35.96 -18.31
N GLN A 367 -4.02 -36.22 -17.09
CA GLN A 367 -2.91 -35.48 -16.49
C GLN A 367 -1.57 -35.75 -17.18
N GLN A 368 -1.31 -36.99 -17.59
CA GLN A 368 -0.12 -37.37 -18.36
C GLN A 368 -0.12 -36.71 -19.74
N THR A 369 -1.25 -36.67 -20.45
CA THR A 369 -1.34 -35.95 -21.73
C THR A 369 -1.14 -34.44 -21.56
N ILE A 370 -1.65 -33.84 -20.48
CA ILE A 370 -1.39 -32.43 -20.17
C ILE A 370 0.10 -32.20 -19.89
N ASN A 371 0.74 -33.07 -19.09
CA ASN A 371 2.17 -32.98 -18.78
C ASN A 371 3.06 -33.23 -20.00
N ILE A 372 2.69 -34.17 -20.88
CA ILE A 372 3.42 -34.43 -22.13
C ILE A 372 3.23 -33.25 -23.09
N THR A 373 2.02 -32.70 -23.21
CA THR A 373 1.73 -31.56 -24.08
C THR A 373 2.45 -30.29 -23.59
N SER A 374 2.49 -30.04 -22.28
CA SER A 374 3.24 -28.91 -21.71
C SER A 374 4.73 -29.05 -21.96
N VAL A 375 5.29 -30.25 -21.79
CA VAL A 375 6.70 -30.52 -22.11
C VAL A 375 6.97 -30.43 -23.61
N GLN A 376 6.06 -30.88 -24.48
CA GLN A 376 6.20 -30.75 -25.93
C GLN A 376 6.21 -29.27 -26.36
N GLN A 377 5.39 -28.42 -25.75
CA GLN A 377 5.42 -26.98 -26.00
C GLN A 377 6.75 -26.35 -25.56
N VAL A 378 7.30 -26.78 -24.42
CA VAL A 378 8.63 -26.35 -23.95
C VAL A 378 9.74 -26.87 -24.87
N ILE A 379 9.68 -28.11 -25.34
CA ILE A 379 10.66 -28.66 -26.29
C ILE A 379 10.56 -27.91 -27.63
N ALA A 380 9.35 -27.60 -28.10
CA ALA A 380 9.15 -26.83 -29.32
C ALA A 380 9.71 -25.40 -29.18
N SER A 381 9.50 -24.74 -28.02
CA SER A 381 10.10 -23.42 -27.77
C SER A 381 11.62 -23.49 -27.65
N TYR A 382 12.17 -24.52 -27.00
CA TYR A 382 13.60 -24.78 -26.95
C TYR A 382 14.20 -25.03 -28.34
N GLN A 383 13.55 -25.83 -29.19
CA GLN A 383 13.99 -26.11 -30.55
C GLN A 383 13.92 -24.87 -31.46
N LEU A 384 12.85 -24.08 -31.36
CA LEU A 384 12.69 -22.85 -32.11
C LEU A 384 13.79 -21.85 -31.73
N LEU A 385 14.05 -21.69 -30.43
CA LEU A 385 15.16 -20.88 -29.94
C LEU A 385 16.48 -21.44 -30.48
N ALA A 386 16.81 -22.70 -30.23
CA ALA A 386 18.09 -23.32 -30.62
C ALA A 386 18.43 -23.27 -32.12
N GLN A 387 17.43 -23.13 -33.00
CA GLN A 387 17.60 -23.04 -34.46
C GLN A 387 17.82 -21.61 -34.99
N THR A 388 17.63 -20.57 -34.17
CA THR A 388 17.85 -19.18 -34.59
C THR A 388 19.32 -18.92 -34.93
N LYS A 389 19.61 -18.66 -36.22
CA LYS A 389 20.97 -18.51 -36.77
C LYS A 389 21.66 -17.20 -36.32
N GLU A 390 20.90 -16.13 -36.14
CA GLU A 390 21.40 -14.81 -35.69
C GLU A 390 21.81 -14.77 -34.21
N LEU A 391 21.33 -15.70 -33.38
CA LEU A 391 21.57 -15.75 -31.93
C LEU A 391 22.69 -16.71 -31.52
N LYS A 392 23.36 -17.34 -32.50
CA LYS A 392 24.55 -18.20 -32.25
C LYS A 392 25.79 -17.40 -31.83
N GLN A 393 25.80 -16.08 -32.03
CA GLN A 393 26.86 -15.19 -31.54
C GLN A 393 26.59 -14.77 -30.08
N SER A 394 27.09 -15.59 -29.15
CA SER A 394 27.81 -15.16 -27.94
C SER A 394 27.13 -14.29 -26.86
N SER A 395 25.80 -14.22 -26.73
CA SER A 395 25.21 -13.61 -25.52
C SER A 395 24.88 -14.66 -24.44
N ILE A 396 25.45 -14.47 -23.26
CA ILE A 396 25.20 -15.32 -22.07
C ILE A 396 23.71 -15.36 -21.71
N GLU A 397 22.98 -14.26 -21.92
CA GLU A 397 21.53 -14.15 -21.70
C GLU A 397 20.72 -15.13 -22.55
N TYR A 398 21.16 -15.37 -23.79
CA TYR A 398 20.49 -16.33 -24.67
C TYR A 398 20.72 -17.78 -24.18
N LYS A 399 21.95 -18.12 -23.77
CA LYS A 399 22.26 -19.43 -23.18
C LYS A 399 21.46 -19.65 -21.89
N LEU A 400 21.32 -18.63 -21.05
CA LEU A 400 20.47 -18.66 -19.86
C LEU A 400 19.00 -18.89 -20.19
N LYS A 401 18.46 -18.23 -21.22
CA LYS A 401 17.07 -18.45 -21.66
C LYS A 401 16.79 -19.90 -22.06
N LEU A 402 17.75 -20.54 -22.74
CA LEU A 402 17.66 -21.97 -23.07
C LEU A 402 17.67 -22.86 -21.82
N LEU A 403 18.54 -22.56 -20.86
CA LEU A 403 18.64 -23.31 -19.60
C LEU A 403 17.41 -23.10 -18.69
N ASP A 404 16.90 -21.87 -18.59
CA ASP A 404 15.69 -21.55 -17.82
C ASP A 404 14.46 -22.25 -18.40
N THR A 405 14.36 -22.35 -19.73
CA THR A 405 13.27 -23.08 -20.42
C THR A 405 13.24 -24.56 -19.99
N LEU A 406 14.40 -25.22 -19.97
CA LEU A 406 14.52 -26.61 -19.51
C LEU A 406 14.25 -26.75 -18.01
N GLN A 407 14.72 -25.81 -17.20
CA GLN A 407 14.54 -25.84 -15.75
C GLN A 407 13.08 -25.60 -15.33
N LEU A 408 12.38 -24.67 -15.99
CA LEU A 408 10.96 -24.41 -15.74
C LEU A 408 10.12 -25.66 -16.02
N ALA A 409 10.42 -26.38 -17.10
CA ALA A 409 9.77 -27.65 -17.39
C ALA A 409 10.09 -28.74 -16.36
N LEU A 410 11.33 -28.82 -15.87
CA LEU A 410 11.68 -29.72 -14.76
C LEU A 410 10.93 -29.39 -13.47
N LYS A 411 10.75 -28.10 -13.16
CA LYS A 411 10.00 -27.64 -11.99
C LYS A 411 8.52 -27.98 -12.10
N ASP A 412 7.89 -27.71 -13.24
CA ASP A 412 6.48 -28.05 -13.51
C ASP A 412 6.21 -29.56 -13.37
N LEU A 413 7.16 -30.40 -13.79
CA LEU A 413 7.09 -31.85 -13.61
C LEU A 413 7.27 -32.31 -12.15
N ASN A 414 8.13 -31.64 -11.37
CA ASN A 414 8.36 -31.96 -9.95
C ASN A 414 7.15 -31.59 -9.07
N ASP A 415 6.54 -30.43 -9.28
CA ASP A 415 5.41 -29.95 -8.47
C ASP A 415 4.13 -30.78 -8.68
N LYS A 416 4.07 -31.53 -9.78
CA LYS A 416 2.95 -32.41 -10.16
C LYS A 416 3.16 -33.89 -9.79
N HIS A 417 4.23 -34.22 -9.07
CA HIS A 417 4.53 -35.60 -8.67
C HIS A 417 3.63 -36.06 -7.50
N SER A 418 2.56 -36.80 -7.80
CA SER A 418 1.67 -37.39 -6.79
C SER A 418 2.08 -38.83 -6.44
N VAL A 419 2.04 -39.18 -5.15
CA VAL A 419 2.31 -40.55 -4.64
C VAL A 419 1.31 -41.59 -5.19
N ILE A 420 0.16 -41.14 -5.71
CA ILE A 420 -0.89 -42.00 -6.28
C ILE A 420 -0.45 -42.59 -7.64
N ASN A 421 0.48 -41.93 -8.35
CA ASN A 421 0.88 -42.30 -9.72
C ASN A 421 1.80 -43.53 -9.79
N THR A 422 2.47 -43.91 -8.70
CA THR A 422 3.38 -45.08 -8.68
C THR A 422 2.65 -46.42 -8.61
N ILE A 423 1.39 -46.42 -8.18
CA ILE A 423 0.59 -47.64 -7.97
C ILE A 423 -0.16 -48.06 -9.26
N ILE A 424 -0.47 -47.12 -10.16
CA ILE A 424 -1.28 -47.35 -11.38
C ILE A 424 -0.40 -47.67 -12.60
N HIS A 425 0.80 -47.08 -12.71
CA HIS A 425 1.74 -47.30 -13.82
C HIS A 425 3.19 -47.48 -13.32
N PRO A 426 3.74 -48.70 -13.30
CA PRO A 426 5.13 -48.97 -12.91
C PRO A 426 6.17 -48.25 -13.78
N SER A 427 5.81 -47.93 -15.03
CA SER A 427 6.69 -47.25 -15.98
C SER A 427 6.60 -45.71 -15.95
N ASN A 428 5.68 -45.12 -15.17
CA ASN A 428 5.36 -43.69 -15.05
C ASN A 428 6.05 -42.80 -16.12
N PRO A 429 5.41 -42.57 -17.28
CA PRO A 429 5.99 -41.79 -18.38
C PRO A 429 6.45 -40.40 -17.97
N THR A 430 5.80 -39.77 -16.99
CA THR A 430 6.19 -38.47 -16.43
C THR A 430 7.54 -38.56 -15.72
N GLU A 431 7.80 -39.63 -14.96
CA GLU A 431 9.10 -39.87 -14.33
C GLU A 431 10.19 -40.22 -15.35
N GLN A 432 9.88 -40.98 -16.40
CA GLN A 432 10.83 -41.23 -17.49
C GLN A 432 11.16 -39.95 -18.25
N LEU A 433 10.15 -39.12 -18.54
CA LEU A 433 10.29 -37.83 -19.17
C LEU A 433 11.10 -36.88 -18.29
N ARG A 434 10.83 -36.83 -16.99
CA ARG A 434 11.61 -36.07 -16.01
C ARG A 434 13.06 -36.51 -15.97
N LYS A 435 13.33 -37.83 -15.92
CA LYS A 435 14.70 -38.37 -15.96
C LYS A 435 15.43 -37.99 -17.25
N ARG A 436 14.78 -38.15 -18.42
CA ARG A 436 15.34 -37.74 -19.72
C ARG A 436 15.57 -36.24 -19.81
N LEU A 437 14.61 -35.43 -19.38
CA LEU A 437 14.70 -33.97 -19.35
C LEU A 437 15.80 -33.51 -18.38
N LEU A 438 15.98 -34.20 -17.25
CA LEU A 438 17.08 -33.96 -16.32
C LEU A 438 18.41 -34.28 -16.99
N THR A 439 18.52 -35.39 -17.72
CA THR A 439 19.72 -35.71 -18.51
C THR A 439 20.02 -34.64 -19.55
N ILE A 440 19.01 -34.20 -20.31
CA ILE A 440 19.15 -33.13 -21.31
C ILE A 440 19.57 -31.82 -20.65
N TYR A 441 18.96 -31.46 -19.52
CA TYR A 441 19.34 -30.27 -18.77
C TYR A 441 20.77 -30.35 -18.24
N THR A 442 21.20 -31.50 -17.70
CA THR A 442 22.59 -31.69 -17.27
C THR A 442 23.59 -31.63 -18.43
N GLN A 443 23.25 -32.19 -19.58
CA GLN A 443 24.06 -32.08 -20.80
C GLN A 443 24.11 -30.63 -21.31
N ALA A 444 22.98 -29.91 -21.27
CA ALA A 444 22.93 -28.51 -21.63
C ALA A 444 23.79 -27.66 -20.69
N LEU A 445 23.80 -27.93 -19.38
CA LEU A 445 24.71 -27.27 -18.44
C LEU A 445 26.19 -27.57 -18.78
N GLN A 446 26.53 -28.82 -19.13
CA GLN A 446 27.88 -29.22 -19.51
C GLN A 446 28.35 -28.64 -20.85
N HIS A 447 27.45 -28.43 -21.81
CA HIS A 447 27.81 -27.93 -23.14
C HIS A 447 27.66 -26.41 -23.30
N LEU A 448 26.78 -25.78 -22.51
CA LEU A 448 26.48 -24.35 -22.63
C LEU A 448 27.05 -23.50 -21.50
N LEU A 449 27.08 -24.00 -20.27
CA LEU A 449 27.50 -23.22 -19.10
C LEU A 449 28.94 -23.53 -18.66
N LEU A 450 29.32 -24.81 -18.62
CA LEU A 450 30.66 -25.21 -18.20
C LEU A 450 31.77 -24.59 -19.08
N PRO A 451 31.68 -24.57 -20.43
CA PRO A 451 32.73 -23.97 -21.27
C PRO A 451 32.89 -22.48 -21.02
N GLU A 452 31.80 -21.75 -20.77
CA GLU A 452 31.83 -20.31 -20.45
C GLU A 452 32.56 -20.06 -19.14
N ILE A 453 32.24 -20.85 -18.11
CA ILE A 453 32.89 -20.74 -16.81
C ILE A 453 34.38 -21.06 -16.92
N THR A 454 34.74 -22.12 -17.66
CA THR A 454 36.15 -22.47 -17.87
C THR A 454 36.89 -21.41 -18.67
N HIS A 455 36.23 -20.79 -19.66
CA HIS A 455 36.82 -19.69 -20.43
C HIS A 455 37.00 -18.44 -19.57
N GLU A 456 36.01 -18.07 -18.76
CA GLU A 456 36.13 -16.94 -17.83
C GLU A 456 37.29 -17.14 -16.84
N LEU A 457 37.45 -18.36 -16.30
CA LEU A 457 38.58 -18.70 -15.43
C LEU A 457 39.91 -18.66 -16.19
N TYR A 458 39.94 -19.15 -17.43
CA TYR A 458 41.12 -19.12 -18.30
C TYR A 458 41.58 -17.69 -18.57
N ASP A 459 40.65 -16.79 -18.91
CA ASP A 459 40.93 -15.37 -19.15
C ASP A 459 41.52 -14.68 -17.92
N ILE A 460 40.98 -14.99 -16.73
CA ILE A 460 41.50 -14.44 -15.46
C ILE A 460 42.92 -14.95 -15.19
N LEU A 461 43.18 -16.24 -15.44
CA LEU A 461 44.48 -16.88 -15.20
C LEU A 461 45.57 -16.44 -16.17
N GLN A 462 45.21 -16.09 -17.41
CA GLN A 462 46.19 -15.61 -18.40
C GLN A 462 46.47 -14.12 -18.32
N ASN A 463 45.53 -13.32 -17.81
CA ASN A 463 45.64 -11.88 -17.84
C ASN A 463 46.52 -11.35 -16.70
N PRO A 464 47.72 -10.79 -16.98
CA PRO A 464 48.63 -10.31 -15.96
C PRO A 464 48.15 -9.03 -15.26
N LYS A 465 47.10 -8.37 -15.77
CA LYS A 465 46.50 -7.17 -15.15
C LYS A 465 45.50 -7.50 -14.04
N GLN A 466 45.12 -8.77 -13.87
CA GLN A 466 44.21 -9.19 -12.81
C GLN A 466 44.90 -9.14 -11.44
N THR A 467 44.12 -8.95 -10.38
CA THR A 467 44.69 -8.92 -9.03
C THR A 467 45.19 -10.31 -8.61
N PRO A 468 46.24 -10.41 -7.76
CA PRO A 468 46.68 -11.70 -7.22
C PRO A 468 45.55 -12.48 -6.54
N ALA A 469 44.61 -11.77 -5.90
CA ALA A 469 43.43 -12.35 -5.26
C ALA A 469 42.49 -13.04 -6.27
N GLU A 470 42.21 -12.40 -7.42
CA GLU A 470 41.38 -12.97 -8.48
C GLU A 470 42.08 -14.15 -9.16
N GLN A 471 43.38 -14.04 -9.44
CA GLN A 471 44.17 -15.13 -10.04
C GLN A 471 44.22 -16.35 -9.13
N TYR A 472 44.44 -16.16 -7.82
CA TYR A 472 44.43 -17.25 -6.85
C TYR A 472 43.06 -17.91 -6.73
N GLY A 473 41.99 -17.11 -6.61
CA GLY A 473 40.63 -17.63 -6.55
C GLY A 473 40.25 -18.40 -7.82
N ALA A 474 40.61 -17.87 -9.00
CA ALA A 474 40.38 -18.53 -10.27
C ALA A 474 41.14 -19.85 -10.36
N LEU A 475 42.40 -19.89 -9.91
CA LEU A 475 43.22 -21.09 -9.91
C LEU A 475 42.65 -22.16 -8.96
N LYS A 476 42.26 -21.75 -7.74
CA LYS A 476 41.59 -22.61 -6.77
C LYS A 476 40.32 -23.22 -7.37
N THR A 477 39.45 -22.39 -7.94
CA THR A 477 38.21 -22.82 -8.57
C THR A 477 38.45 -23.75 -9.76
N TYR A 478 39.43 -23.42 -10.61
CA TYR A 478 39.80 -24.22 -11.77
C TYR A 478 40.28 -25.61 -11.37
N LEU A 479 41.12 -25.73 -10.34
CA LEU A 479 41.59 -27.02 -9.80
C LEU A 479 40.46 -27.84 -9.14
N MET A 480 39.55 -27.19 -8.41
CA MET A 480 38.39 -27.86 -7.79
C MET A 480 37.44 -28.49 -8.81
N MET A 481 37.38 -27.98 -10.05
CA MET A 481 36.49 -28.51 -11.09
C MET A 481 36.91 -29.89 -11.61
N GLN A 482 38.12 -30.35 -11.32
CA GLN A 482 38.64 -31.67 -11.71
C GLN A 482 38.87 -32.60 -10.50
N ASP A 483 39.33 -32.07 -9.37
CA ASP A 483 39.69 -32.88 -8.20
C ASP A 483 38.49 -33.13 -7.26
N SER A 484 38.00 -34.37 -7.25
CA SER A 484 36.90 -34.80 -6.38
C SER A 484 37.24 -34.75 -4.88
N THR A 485 38.51 -34.79 -4.49
CA THR A 485 38.94 -34.78 -3.07
C THR A 485 38.95 -33.38 -2.47
N ARG A 486 39.12 -32.36 -3.31
CA ARG A 486 39.12 -30.93 -2.93
C ARG A 486 37.87 -30.20 -3.40
N TYR A 487 36.90 -30.93 -3.97
CA TYR A 487 35.69 -30.37 -4.52
C TYR A 487 34.79 -29.74 -3.45
N ASN A 488 34.59 -28.42 -3.54
CA ASN A 488 33.64 -27.70 -2.73
C ASN A 488 32.72 -26.84 -3.63
N PRO A 489 31.46 -27.27 -3.86
CA PRO A 489 30.55 -26.56 -4.75
C PRO A 489 30.19 -25.17 -4.25
N THR A 490 30.19 -24.95 -2.94
CA THR A 490 29.90 -23.65 -2.32
C THR A 490 31.03 -22.65 -2.61
N ASP A 491 32.29 -23.08 -2.50
CA ASP A 491 33.45 -22.22 -2.81
C ASP A 491 33.46 -21.79 -4.27
N ILE A 492 33.19 -22.73 -5.19
CA ILE A 492 33.11 -22.44 -6.62
C ILE A 492 31.99 -21.42 -6.89
N ALA A 493 30.80 -21.64 -6.31
CA ALA A 493 29.66 -20.74 -6.51
C ALA A 493 29.94 -19.32 -5.97
N LEU A 494 30.55 -19.20 -4.79
CA LEU A 494 30.86 -17.92 -4.17
C LEU A 494 31.94 -17.14 -4.94
N PHE A 495 32.96 -17.83 -5.45
CA PHE A 495 33.98 -17.19 -6.28
C PHE A 495 33.39 -16.72 -7.63
N MET A 496 32.62 -17.56 -8.32
CA MET A 496 31.99 -17.12 -9.58
C MET A 496 31.02 -15.95 -9.36
N GLN A 497 30.29 -15.94 -8.24
CA GLN A 497 29.43 -14.83 -7.87
C GLN A 497 30.20 -13.51 -7.69
N SER A 498 31.41 -13.53 -7.13
CA SER A 498 32.21 -12.30 -6.95
C SER A 498 32.67 -11.72 -8.30
N ILE A 499 33.03 -12.58 -9.26
CA ILE A 499 33.40 -12.17 -10.63
C ILE A 499 32.21 -11.59 -11.40
N TRP A 500 31.04 -12.23 -11.30
CA TRP A 500 29.84 -11.83 -12.03
C TRP A 500 29.21 -10.52 -11.54
N ARG A 501 29.49 -10.12 -10.30
CA ARG A 501 28.88 -8.94 -9.67
C ARG A 501 29.12 -7.63 -10.44
N MET A 502 30.31 -7.48 -11.03
CA MET A 502 30.67 -6.28 -11.81
C MET A 502 30.37 -6.41 -13.30
N ARG A 503 30.01 -7.61 -13.77
CA ARG A 503 29.88 -7.94 -15.21
C ARG A 503 28.43 -8.07 -15.65
N TYR A 504 27.53 -8.50 -14.77
CA TYR A 504 26.14 -8.83 -15.11
C TYR A 504 25.14 -8.13 -14.18
N SER A 505 23.89 -7.98 -14.62
CA SER A 505 22.79 -7.43 -13.79
C SER A 505 22.36 -8.42 -12.69
N ALA A 506 21.70 -7.93 -11.63
CA ALA A 506 21.27 -8.78 -10.50
C ALA A 506 20.36 -9.95 -10.91
N SER A 507 19.52 -9.77 -11.93
CA SER A 507 18.66 -10.84 -12.47
C SER A 507 19.47 -11.92 -13.20
N VAL A 508 20.42 -11.52 -14.04
CA VAL A 508 21.32 -12.43 -14.76
C VAL A 508 22.23 -13.17 -13.78
N GLN A 509 22.77 -12.49 -12.76
CA GLN A 509 23.57 -13.11 -11.70
C GLN A 509 22.79 -14.21 -10.97
N ALA A 510 21.53 -13.95 -10.61
CA ALA A 510 20.68 -14.93 -9.94
C ALA A 510 20.41 -16.16 -10.81
N GLN A 511 20.20 -15.98 -12.13
CA GLN A 511 20.04 -17.07 -13.09
C GLN A 511 21.33 -17.88 -13.24
N LEU A 512 22.48 -17.23 -13.43
CA LEU A 512 23.79 -17.88 -13.51
C LEU A 512 24.11 -18.71 -12.27
N LEU A 513 23.90 -18.14 -11.08
CA LEU A 513 24.14 -18.82 -9.81
C LEU A 513 23.23 -20.04 -9.65
N LYS A 514 21.95 -19.93 -10.01
CA LYS A 514 20.97 -21.02 -9.97
C LYS A 514 21.38 -22.18 -10.89
N HIS A 515 21.82 -21.89 -12.11
CA HIS A 515 22.28 -22.92 -13.05
C HIS A 515 23.65 -23.49 -12.68
N LEU A 516 24.55 -22.66 -12.16
CA LEU A 516 25.84 -23.10 -11.62
C LEU A 516 25.65 -24.07 -10.46
N GLN A 517 24.79 -23.75 -9.50
CA GLN A 517 24.46 -24.66 -8.41
C GLN A 517 23.88 -25.98 -8.90
N ALA A 518 23.08 -25.96 -9.98
CA ALA A 518 22.57 -27.17 -10.61
C ALA A 518 23.69 -28.00 -11.28
N LEU A 519 24.66 -27.35 -11.93
CA LEU A 519 25.84 -27.98 -12.52
C LEU A 519 26.75 -28.61 -11.46
N LEU A 520 26.92 -27.93 -10.33
CA LEU A 520 27.79 -28.35 -9.23
C LEU A 520 27.14 -29.40 -8.30
N ASN A 521 25.89 -29.78 -8.54
CA ASN A 521 25.20 -30.72 -7.66
C ASN A 521 25.74 -32.16 -7.84
N LYS A 522 26.06 -32.83 -6.72
CA LYS A 522 26.54 -34.21 -6.58
C LYS A 522 28.00 -34.51 -6.90
N ASN A 523 28.55 -34.04 -8.03
CA ASN A 523 29.92 -34.37 -8.48
C ASN A 523 30.62 -33.17 -9.14
N PRO A 524 31.97 -33.12 -9.17
CA PRO A 524 32.68 -32.12 -9.97
C PRO A 524 32.32 -32.24 -11.45
N PRO A 525 32.28 -31.12 -12.20
CA PRO A 525 31.92 -31.12 -13.62
C PRO A 525 32.99 -31.75 -14.52
N LEU A 526 34.14 -32.16 -13.96
CA LEU A 526 35.28 -32.79 -14.64
C LEU A 526 35.81 -31.94 -15.80
N ALA A 527 36.08 -30.66 -15.53
CA ALA A 527 36.68 -29.75 -16.51
C ALA A 527 38.06 -30.27 -16.98
N GLN A 528 38.39 -30.07 -18.26
CA GLN A 528 39.73 -30.35 -18.77
C GLN A 528 40.69 -29.24 -18.33
N ILE A 529 41.62 -29.57 -17.44
CA ILE A 529 42.61 -28.62 -16.92
C ILE A 529 43.87 -28.62 -17.81
N ASP A 530 44.20 -27.44 -18.32
CA ASP A 530 45.49 -27.12 -18.92
C ASP A 530 46.59 -26.99 -17.84
N GLN A 531 47.51 -27.96 -17.81
CA GLN A 531 48.63 -27.98 -16.86
C GLN A 531 49.65 -26.85 -17.10
N GLN A 532 49.80 -26.37 -18.34
CA GLN A 532 50.69 -25.24 -18.62
C GLN A 532 50.13 -23.96 -17.99
N LEU A 533 48.83 -23.72 -18.16
CA LEU A 533 48.14 -22.59 -17.53
C LEU A 533 48.27 -22.62 -15.99
N VAL A 534 48.06 -23.79 -15.37
CA VAL A 534 48.23 -23.97 -13.92
C VAL A 534 49.65 -23.60 -13.48
N ASN A 535 50.66 -24.06 -14.20
CA ASN A 535 52.06 -23.76 -13.87
C ASN A 535 52.39 -22.27 -14.06
N THR A 536 51.90 -21.65 -15.13
CA THR A 536 52.05 -20.21 -15.36
C THR A 536 51.41 -19.40 -14.24
N ALA A 537 50.16 -19.69 -13.89
CA ALA A 537 49.45 -19.00 -12.81
C ALA A 537 50.15 -19.19 -11.45
N ARG A 538 50.63 -20.40 -11.14
CA ARG A 538 51.43 -20.66 -9.93
C ARG A 538 52.70 -19.83 -9.90
N ASN A 539 53.43 -19.77 -11.00
CA ASN A 539 54.67 -18.98 -11.08
C ASN A 539 54.41 -17.48 -10.91
N THR A 540 53.33 -16.95 -11.51
CA THR A 540 52.91 -15.56 -11.32
C THR A 540 52.56 -15.27 -9.86
N LEU A 541 51.79 -16.13 -9.20
CA LEU A 541 51.42 -15.96 -7.79
C LEU A 541 52.64 -16.02 -6.85
N LYS A 542 53.63 -16.88 -7.16
CA LYS A 542 54.88 -16.98 -6.38
C LYS A 542 55.77 -15.74 -6.49
N GLN A 543 55.64 -14.93 -7.54
CA GLN A 543 56.37 -13.68 -7.69
C GLN A 543 55.77 -12.52 -6.87
N ALA A 544 54.56 -12.67 -6.33
CA ALA A 544 53.95 -11.67 -5.46
C ALA A 544 54.71 -11.56 -4.12
N ARG A 545 54.67 -10.38 -3.48
CA ARG A 545 55.29 -10.22 -2.16
C ARG A 545 54.62 -11.17 -1.16
N PRO A 546 55.37 -11.79 -0.22
CA PRO A 546 54.80 -12.76 0.73
C PRO A 546 53.57 -12.25 1.49
N ILE A 547 53.53 -10.95 1.79
CA ILE A 547 52.40 -10.30 2.46
C ILE A 547 51.15 -10.22 1.57
N ASP A 548 51.31 -9.88 0.29
CA ASP A 548 50.19 -9.79 -0.66
C ASP A 548 49.64 -11.20 -0.97
N LEU A 549 50.54 -12.20 -1.04
CA LEU A 549 50.17 -13.59 -1.22
C LEU A 549 49.44 -14.14 0.02
N ALA A 550 49.94 -13.87 1.23
CA ALA A 550 49.28 -14.27 2.47
C ALA A 550 47.89 -13.64 2.61
N TYR A 551 47.75 -12.36 2.24
CA TYR A 551 46.47 -11.68 2.22
C TYR A 551 45.51 -12.26 1.17
N THR A 552 46.04 -12.60 -0.01
CA THR A 552 45.30 -13.28 -1.08
C THR A 552 44.75 -14.63 -0.64
N ILE A 553 45.56 -15.43 0.06
CA ILE A 553 45.16 -16.72 0.64
C ILE A 553 44.05 -16.49 1.67
N LEU A 554 44.21 -15.50 2.55
CA LEU A 554 43.24 -15.14 3.57
C LEU A 554 41.88 -14.74 2.97
N GLN A 555 41.88 -13.87 1.96
CA GLN A 555 40.67 -13.37 1.31
C GLN A 555 39.90 -14.47 0.55
N ASN A 556 40.62 -15.41 -0.07
CA ASN A 556 40.04 -16.51 -0.85
C ASN A 556 39.72 -17.78 -0.01
N ASN A 557 39.80 -17.68 1.31
CA ASN A 557 39.27 -18.71 2.19
C ASN A 557 37.72 -18.74 2.10
N VAL A 558 37.13 -19.88 2.49
CA VAL A 558 35.70 -20.19 2.34
C VAL A 558 34.83 -19.06 2.88
N SER A 559 33.99 -18.48 2.01
CA SER A 559 33.06 -17.38 2.30
C SER A 559 33.66 -16.02 2.65
N ASN A 560 34.98 -15.86 2.82
CA ASN A 560 35.58 -14.57 3.22
C ASN A 560 35.34 -13.45 2.21
N ASN A 561 35.32 -13.79 0.92
CA ASN A 561 35.05 -12.87 -0.18
C ASN A 561 33.54 -12.68 -0.49
N GLN A 562 32.65 -13.24 0.33
CA GLN A 562 31.21 -13.05 0.16
C GLN A 562 30.81 -11.63 0.57
N LEU A 563 30.15 -10.90 -0.31
CA LEU A 563 29.57 -9.61 0.03
C LEU A 563 28.27 -9.78 0.82
N LEU A 564 28.17 -9.11 1.96
CA LEU A 564 26.94 -9.00 2.73
C LEU A 564 26.21 -7.72 2.33
N SER A 565 25.01 -7.89 1.77
CA SER A 565 24.10 -6.77 1.49
C SER A 565 23.46 -6.29 2.78
N ILE A 566 23.56 -5.00 3.06
CA ILE A 566 22.93 -4.36 4.22
C ILE A 566 21.70 -3.61 3.72
N ASP A 567 20.52 -4.00 4.20
CA ASP A 567 19.29 -3.27 3.92
C ASP A 567 19.17 -2.06 4.86
N LEU A 568 19.44 -0.87 4.32
CA LEU A 568 19.36 0.40 5.06
C LEU A 568 17.92 0.77 5.47
N ASN A 569 16.91 0.16 4.85
CA ASN A 569 15.49 0.49 5.03
C ASN A 569 14.67 -0.72 5.53
N ALA A 570 15.32 -1.68 6.20
CA ALA A 570 14.72 -2.92 6.71
C ALA A 570 13.51 -2.71 7.65
N SER A 571 13.30 -1.49 8.15
CA SER A 571 12.15 -1.09 8.96
C SER A 571 10.80 -1.09 8.21
N LYS A 572 10.76 -1.40 6.90
CA LYS A 572 9.54 -1.39 6.07
C LYS A 572 8.78 -0.05 6.11
N SER A 573 9.48 1.07 6.32
CA SER A 573 8.89 2.40 6.20
C SER A 573 8.79 2.82 4.74
N ALA A 574 7.71 3.53 4.37
CA ALA A 574 7.41 3.90 2.98
C ALA A 574 8.37 4.95 2.37
N ALA A 575 9.13 5.68 3.20
CA ALA A 575 10.12 6.64 2.74
C ALA A 575 11.53 6.02 2.84
N SER A 576 12.27 5.99 1.73
CA SER A 576 13.71 5.72 1.74
C SER A 576 14.42 6.98 2.22
N ILE A 577 15.02 6.94 3.40
CA ILE A 577 15.62 8.13 4.03
C ILE A 577 17.14 8.15 3.80
N LEU A 578 17.73 6.96 3.81
CA LEU A 578 19.14 6.72 3.52
C LEU A 578 19.25 5.88 2.25
N THR A 579 20.20 6.23 1.39
CA THR A 579 20.50 5.52 0.15
C THR A 579 22.00 5.33 0.00
N PHE A 580 22.39 4.29 -0.73
CA PHE A 580 23.76 4.13 -1.18
C PHE A 580 24.03 5.02 -2.40
N SER A 581 25.22 5.60 -2.46
CA SER A 581 25.71 6.37 -3.60
C SER A 581 26.14 5.49 -4.77
N THR A 582 26.43 4.21 -4.53
CA THR A 582 26.79 3.24 -5.56
C THR A 582 25.89 1.99 -5.47
N PRO A 583 25.47 1.42 -6.61
CA PRO A 583 24.73 0.16 -6.61
C PRO A 583 25.63 -0.98 -6.10
N ASN A 584 25.02 -1.94 -5.40
CA ASN A 584 25.69 -3.07 -4.77
C ASN A 584 26.67 -2.72 -3.63
N SER A 585 26.54 -1.60 -2.92
CA SER A 585 27.32 -1.37 -1.69
C SER A 585 27.11 -2.48 -0.66
N GLY A 586 28.19 -2.97 -0.07
CA GLY A 586 28.16 -4.02 0.96
C GLY A 586 29.54 -4.26 1.53
N ILE A 587 29.62 -5.11 2.55
CA ILE A 587 30.86 -5.39 3.27
C ILE A 587 31.22 -6.86 3.07
N LEU A 588 32.50 -7.13 2.78
CA LEU A 588 32.96 -8.52 2.69
C LEU A 588 32.80 -9.21 4.04
N SER A 589 32.35 -10.46 4.03
CA SER A 589 32.03 -11.18 5.26
C SER A 589 33.25 -11.29 6.20
N MET A 590 34.47 -11.31 5.65
CA MET A 590 35.70 -11.30 6.42
C MET A 590 35.85 -10.08 7.33
N TYR A 591 35.22 -8.95 6.99
CA TYR A 591 35.22 -7.74 7.81
C TYR A 591 33.98 -7.65 8.72
N THR A 592 33.48 -8.76 9.22
CA THR A 592 32.38 -8.78 10.19
C THR A 592 32.81 -9.39 11.50
N GLU A 593 32.15 -8.98 12.59
CA GLU A 593 32.42 -9.53 13.91
C GLU A 593 32.16 -11.04 13.92
N ALA A 594 31.10 -11.52 13.25
CA ALA A 594 30.77 -12.94 13.17
C ALA A 594 31.89 -13.81 12.57
N LYS A 595 32.69 -13.26 11.65
CA LYS A 595 33.83 -13.95 11.02
C LYS A 595 35.16 -13.65 11.71
N PHE A 596 35.25 -12.56 12.46
CA PHE A 596 36.50 -12.10 13.06
C PHE A 596 37.20 -13.17 13.92
N PRO A 597 36.54 -13.92 14.83
CA PRO A 597 37.19 -14.97 15.63
C PRO A 597 37.76 -16.12 14.80
N SER A 598 37.13 -16.45 13.66
CA SER A 598 37.62 -17.50 12.76
C SER A 598 38.82 -17.05 11.93
N ILE A 599 39.01 -15.74 11.78
CA ILE A 599 40.09 -15.15 10.99
C ILE A 599 41.29 -14.80 11.87
N TYR A 600 41.04 -14.03 12.92
CA TYR A 600 42.05 -13.49 13.82
C TYR A 600 42.00 -14.24 15.16
N PRO A 601 43.09 -14.91 15.60
CA PRO A 601 44.44 -14.92 15.01
C PRO A 601 44.74 -16.13 14.09
N ASP A 602 43.91 -17.18 14.11
CA ASP A 602 44.30 -18.52 13.63
C ASP A 602 44.44 -18.62 12.11
N LEU A 603 43.47 -18.12 11.35
CA LEU A 603 43.53 -18.17 9.88
C LEU A 603 44.60 -17.23 9.32
N ILE A 604 44.88 -16.12 10.00
CA ILE A 604 46.01 -15.23 9.68
C ILE A 604 47.32 -15.99 9.84
N GLN A 605 47.48 -16.75 10.93
CA GLN A 605 48.66 -17.61 11.12
C GLN A 605 48.78 -18.67 10.03
N GLN A 606 47.68 -19.36 9.71
CA GLN A 606 47.66 -20.36 8.64
C GLN A 606 48.01 -19.74 7.29
N SER A 607 47.43 -18.60 6.94
CA SER A 607 47.64 -17.92 5.65
C SER A 607 49.09 -17.42 5.50
N ALA A 608 49.70 -16.92 6.59
CA ALA A 608 51.11 -16.54 6.63
C ALA A 608 52.04 -17.75 6.45
N GLN A 609 51.70 -18.89 7.06
CA GLN A 609 52.45 -20.13 6.87
C GLN A 609 52.33 -20.63 5.43
N GLU A 610 51.11 -20.72 4.89
CA GLU A 610 50.86 -21.19 3.51
C GLU A 610 51.53 -20.30 2.46
N ALA A 611 51.60 -18.99 2.67
CA ALA A 611 52.29 -18.07 1.75
C ALA A 611 53.79 -18.33 1.63
N LEU A 612 54.44 -18.74 2.73
CA LEU A 612 55.89 -19.00 2.76
C LEU A 612 56.24 -20.44 2.40
N THR A 613 55.42 -21.41 2.81
CA THR A 613 55.71 -22.86 2.67
C THR A 613 55.00 -23.53 1.49
N GLY A 614 54.03 -22.86 0.89
CA GLY A 614 53.21 -23.39 -0.18
C GLY A 614 51.91 -24.06 0.31
N ASN A 615 51.00 -24.30 -0.62
CA ASN A 615 49.78 -25.08 -0.40
C ASN A 615 49.38 -25.83 -1.69
N TRP A 616 48.26 -26.55 -1.67
CA TRP A 616 47.83 -27.36 -2.82
C TRP A 616 47.47 -26.54 -4.08
N ILE A 617 47.19 -25.24 -3.93
CA ILE A 617 46.85 -24.31 -5.02
C ILE A 617 48.12 -23.74 -5.63
N ILE A 618 48.99 -23.11 -4.83
CA ILE A 618 50.22 -22.46 -5.31
C ILE A 618 51.37 -23.45 -5.55
N GLY A 619 51.28 -24.66 -5.00
CA GLY A 619 52.37 -25.64 -4.97
C GLY A 619 53.44 -25.29 -3.92
N ILE A 620 54.51 -26.06 -3.88
CA ILE A 620 55.65 -25.82 -2.98
C ILE A 620 56.37 -24.54 -3.42
N THR A 621 56.66 -23.65 -2.48
CA THR A 621 57.43 -22.40 -2.66
C THR A 621 58.92 -22.66 -2.44
N ASP A 622 59.79 -21.77 -2.95
CA ASP A 622 61.24 -21.92 -2.82
C ASP A 622 61.71 -21.84 -1.34
N ASP A 623 60.90 -21.21 -0.47
CA ASP A 623 61.09 -21.11 0.98
C ASP A 623 60.37 -22.23 1.76
N SER A 624 60.28 -23.45 1.22
CA SER A 624 59.60 -24.58 1.87
C SER A 624 60.16 -24.97 3.26
N HIS A 625 61.31 -24.41 3.64
CA HIS A 625 61.97 -24.51 4.95
C HIS A 625 61.98 -23.18 5.73
N ALA A 626 61.02 -22.27 5.47
CA ALA A 626 60.92 -20.98 6.15
C ALA A 626 61.00 -21.13 7.67
N SER A 627 61.82 -20.30 8.31
CA SER A 627 61.99 -20.35 9.76
C SER A 627 60.71 -19.90 10.48
N THR A 628 60.49 -20.43 11.70
CA THR A 628 59.38 -20.02 12.56
C THR A 628 59.39 -18.50 12.81
N GLN A 629 60.56 -17.87 12.82
CA GLN A 629 60.70 -16.42 12.97
C GLN A 629 60.18 -15.64 11.75
N ALA A 630 60.44 -16.12 10.53
CA ALA A 630 59.91 -15.50 9.31
C ALA A 630 58.38 -15.60 9.24
N ILE A 631 57.81 -16.76 9.61
CA ILE A 631 56.37 -16.98 9.67
C ILE A 631 55.72 -16.04 10.70
N ASN A 632 56.30 -15.92 11.90
CA ASN A 632 55.77 -15.03 12.93
C ASN A 632 55.85 -13.55 12.54
N ALA A 633 56.93 -13.12 11.88
CA ALA A 633 57.06 -11.75 11.38
C ALA A 633 56.01 -11.43 10.30
N LEU A 634 55.76 -12.38 9.38
CA LEU A 634 54.72 -12.22 8.36
C LEU A 634 53.32 -12.22 8.97
N LYS A 635 53.05 -13.10 9.95
CA LYS A 635 51.79 -13.14 10.71
C LYS A 635 51.47 -11.78 11.34
N GLN A 636 52.45 -11.13 11.97
CA GLN A 636 52.24 -9.82 12.59
C GLN A 636 51.90 -8.75 11.55
N LYS A 637 52.66 -8.67 10.45
CA LYS A 637 52.37 -7.71 9.36
C LYS A 637 51.00 -7.96 8.72
N LEU A 638 50.63 -9.23 8.54
CA LEU A 638 49.33 -9.62 7.99
C LEU A 638 48.17 -9.25 8.92
N ALA A 639 48.37 -9.44 10.24
CA ALA A 639 47.43 -9.00 11.26
C ALA A 639 47.22 -7.48 11.19
N GLU A 640 48.29 -6.68 11.20
CA GLU A 640 48.21 -5.23 11.10
C GLU A 640 47.45 -4.78 9.83
N GLN A 641 47.81 -5.33 8.66
CA GLN A 641 47.14 -5.01 7.40
C GLN A 641 45.65 -5.41 7.39
N TYR A 642 45.32 -6.57 7.96
CA TYR A 642 43.92 -7.01 8.07
C TYR A 642 43.09 -6.07 8.95
N LEU A 643 43.61 -5.64 10.10
CA LEU A 643 42.91 -4.69 10.99
C LEU A 643 42.72 -3.33 10.28
N THR A 644 43.73 -2.83 9.56
CA THR A 644 43.61 -1.61 8.76
C THR A 644 42.54 -1.74 7.69
N ASN A 645 42.57 -2.81 6.89
CA ASN A 645 41.59 -3.02 5.81
C ASN A 645 40.17 -3.21 6.34
N TYR A 646 40.00 -3.79 7.53
CA TYR A 646 38.72 -3.88 8.22
C TYR A 646 38.14 -2.48 8.48
N ILE A 647 38.95 -1.58 9.03
CA ILE A 647 38.54 -0.18 9.31
C ILE A 647 38.22 0.55 8.01
N THR A 648 39.08 0.43 6.99
CA THR A 648 38.88 1.07 5.69
C THR A 648 37.58 0.59 5.04
N ALA A 649 37.30 -0.72 5.03
CA ALA A 649 36.08 -1.27 4.45
C ALA A 649 34.80 -0.71 5.09
N TRP A 650 34.77 -0.57 6.42
CA TRP A 650 33.64 0.03 7.12
C TRP A 650 33.56 1.55 6.94
N SER A 651 34.70 2.24 6.87
CA SER A 651 34.75 3.68 6.60
C SER A 651 34.19 3.99 5.22
N ASP A 652 34.70 3.32 4.19
CA ASP A 652 34.24 3.45 2.80
C ASP A 652 32.75 3.10 2.70
N PHE A 653 32.31 2.00 3.31
CA PHE A 653 30.90 1.62 3.36
C PHE A 653 30.03 2.73 3.96
N SER A 654 30.43 3.27 5.12
CA SER A 654 29.67 4.33 5.82
C SER A 654 29.59 5.62 5.01
N ASN A 655 30.67 5.97 4.29
CA ASN A 655 30.72 7.13 3.41
C ASN A 655 29.88 6.97 2.15
N THR A 656 29.59 5.73 1.73
CA THR A 656 28.67 5.50 0.61
C THR A 656 27.22 5.86 0.94
N ILE A 657 26.85 5.92 2.22
CA ILE A 657 25.49 6.18 2.70
C ILE A 657 25.22 7.68 2.69
N LYS A 658 24.18 8.09 1.97
CA LYS A 658 23.75 9.48 1.83
C LYS A 658 22.28 9.65 2.23
N THR A 659 21.93 10.86 2.65
CA THR A 659 20.54 11.27 2.83
C THR A 659 19.87 11.48 1.48
N VAL A 660 18.60 11.12 1.38
CA VAL A 660 17.78 11.50 0.22
C VAL A 660 17.47 12.99 0.29
N ASN A 661 17.62 13.70 -0.84
CA ASN A 661 17.16 15.07 -0.97
C ASN A 661 15.67 15.05 -1.31
N PHE A 662 14.84 15.59 -0.42
CA PHE A 662 13.40 15.69 -0.61
C PHE A 662 13.08 16.95 -1.40
N THR A 663 12.05 16.86 -2.25
CA THR A 663 11.54 18.00 -3.05
C THR A 663 10.26 18.57 -2.48
N ASP A 664 9.77 18.03 -1.37
CA ASP A 664 8.48 18.34 -0.78
C ASP A 664 8.56 18.28 0.76
N ILE A 665 7.95 19.29 1.42
CA ILE A 665 8.01 19.41 2.89
C ILE A 665 7.26 18.25 3.56
N ASP A 666 6.13 17.77 3.00
CA ASP A 666 5.38 16.68 3.62
C ASP A 666 6.19 15.38 3.57
N GLN A 667 6.87 15.10 2.46
CA GLN A 667 7.76 13.94 2.34
C GLN A 667 8.94 14.02 3.33
N LEU A 668 9.59 15.19 3.43
CA LEU A 668 10.65 15.40 4.41
C LEU A 668 10.13 15.26 5.84
N ASN A 669 8.95 15.79 6.14
CA ASN A 669 8.34 15.71 7.46
C ASN A 669 8.01 14.26 7.86
N ILE A 670 7.50 13.45 6.92
CA ILE A 670 7.31 12.01 7.13
C ILE A 670 8.65 11.32 7.44
N ALA A 671 9.71 11.64 6.69
CA ALA A 671 11.04 11.09 6.93
C ALA A 671 11.58 11.50 8.31
N LEU A 672 11.45 12.77 8.69
CA LEU A 672 11.86 13.28 10.01
C LEU A 672 11.11 12.61 11.15
N LYS A 673 9.79 12.37 11.02
CA LYS A 673 9.01 11.61 12.02
C LYS A 673 9.54 10.19 12.21
N ILE A 674 10.04 9.56 11.16
CA ILE A 674 10.66 8.22 11.24
C ILE A 674 12.05 8.33 11.88
N LEU A 675 12.84 9.32 11.48
CA LEU A 675 14.19 9.52 12.02
C LEU A 675 14.19 9.93 13.50
N GLY A 676 13.16 10.66 13.95
CA GLY A 676 12.99 11.09 15.33
C GLY A 676 12.51 9.97 16.28
N GLN A 677 12.23 8.77 15.77
CA GLN A 677 11.86 7.63 16.63
C GLN A 677 13.10 6.95 17.26
N PRO A 678 12.97 6.34 18.45
CA PRO A 678 14.07 5.63 19.10
C PRO A 678 14.72 4.51 18.24
N ASN A 679 13.92 3.81 17.43
CA ASN A 679 14.37 2.73 16.54
C ASN A 679 14.55 3.19 15.07
N SER A 680 14.99 4.44 14.86
CA SER A 680 15.19 5.01 13.53
C SER A 680 16.27 4.29 12.70
N PRO A 681 16.27 4.45 11.36
CA PRO A 681 17.33 3.92 10.50
C PRO A 681 18.75 4.34 10.93
N ILE A 682 18.92 5.57 11.44
CA ILE A 682 20.22 6.04 11.96
C ILE A 682 20.61 5.24 13.20
N SER A 683 19.70 5.04 14.16
CA SER A 683 20.04 4.26 15.37
C SER A 683 20.30 2.79 15.07
N GLN A 684 19.56 2.20 14.11
CA GLN A 684 19.81 0.85 13.63
C GLN A 684 21.18 0.72 12.95
N LEU A 685 21.58 1.69 12.14
CA LEU A 685 22.87 1.69 11.47
C LEU A 685 24.03 1.85 12.46
N ILE A 686 23.93 2.73 13.45
CA ILE A 686 24.95 2.88 14.49
C ILE A 686 25.03 1.58 15.32
N THR A 687 23.90 0.93 15.60
CA THR A 687 23.87 -0.38 16.27
C THR A 687 24.51 -1.48 15.41
N LEU A 688 24.27 -1.47 14.09
CA LEU A 688 24.89 -2.39 13.15
C LEU A 688 26.41 -2.22 13.13
N ILE A 689 26.89 -0.98 13.09
CA ILE A 689 28.33 -0.66 13.18
C ILE A 689 28.85 -1.18 14.52
N LYS A 690 28.24 -0.83 15.66
CA LYS A 690 28.65 -1.33 16.98
C LYS A 690 28.77 -2.85 17.03
N ASN A 691 27.78 -3.57 16.53
CA ASN A 691 27.77 -5.04 16.56
C ASN A 691 28.84 -5.68 15.65
N ASN A 692 29.43 -4.92 14.73
CA ASN A 692 30.49 -5.39 13.84
C ASN A 692 31.88 -4.88 14.23
N PHE A 693 32.08 -4.25 15.39
CA PHE A 693 33.38 -3.71 15.79
C PHE A 693 33.89 -4.39 17.08
N PRO A 694 34.73 -5.45 16.96
CA PRO A 694 35.30 -6.11 18.12
C PRO A 694 36.30 -5.19 18.87
N PRO A 695 36.57 -5.41 20.18
CA PRO A 695 37.44 -4.56 20.99
C PRO A 695 38.84 -4.35 20.38
N THR A 696 39.40 -5.40 19.75
CA THR A 696 40.70 -5.33 19.07
C THR A 696 40.73 -4.32 17.92
N ILE A 697 39.64 -4.22 17.14
CA ILE A 697 39.51 -3.24 16.05
C ILE A 697 39.24 -1.84 16.62
N LEU A 698 38.41 -1.74 17.67
CA LEU A 698 38.13 -0.45 18.31
C LEU A 698 39.40 0.20 18.84
N ASN A 699 40.30 -0.56 19.46
CA ASN A 699 41.57 -0.04 20.00
C ASN A 699 42.49 0.61 18.95
N VAL A 700 42.31 0.29 17.66
CA VAL A 700 43.13 0.82 16.56
C VAL A 700 42.40 1.85 15.69
N SER A 701 41.15 2.21 16.01
CA SER A 701 40.35 3.19 15.24
C SER A 701 39.64 4.23 16.10
N ASN A 702 40.21 5.45 16.19
CA ASN A 702 39.60 6.58 16.91
C ASN A 702 38.24 7.01 16.31
N GLN A 703 38.06 6.99 14.98
CA GLN A 703 36.80 7.36 14.34
C GLN A 703 35.65 6.46 14.79
N PHE A 704 35.80 5.14 14.64
CA PHE A 704 34.76 4.20 15.06
C PHE A 704 34.62 4.05 16.57
N GLN A 705 35.65 4.37 17.38
CA GLN A 705 35.46 4.51 18.82
C GLN A 705 34.40 5.56 19.16
N THR A 706 34.45 6.74 18.52
CA THR A 706 33.44 7.79 18.75
C THR A 706 32.05 7.40 18.27
N LEU A 707 31.94 6.75 17.10
CA LEU A 707 30.64 6.26 16.58
C LEU A 707 30.04 5.16 17.46
N VAL A 708 30.85 4.19 17.89
CA VAL A 708 30.39 3.08 18.74
C VAL A 708 30.04 3.57 20.14
N ALA A 709 30.75 4.57 20.66
CA ALA A 709 30.39 5.23 21.91
C ALA A 709 28.96 5.78 21.86
N LEU A 710 28.51 6.37 20.75
CA LEU A 710 27.12 6.85 20.64
C LEU A 710 26.07 5.75 20.87
N ALA A 711 26.35 4.50 20.50
CA ALA A 711 25.44 3.36 20.68
C ALA A 711 25.64 2.58 22.00
N ASN A 712 26.54 3.01 22.87
CA ASN A 712 26.75 2.34 24.15
C ASN A 712 25.65 2.66 25.16
N ASN A 713 25.42 1.73 26.09
CA ASN A 713 24.37 1.83 27.10
C ASN A 713 24.75 2.74 28.28
N ASP A 714 25.79 3.55 28.14
CA ASP A 714 26.13 4.55 29.14
C ASP A 714 25.06 5.65 29.15
N PRO A 715 24.52 6.05 30.32
CA PRO A 715 23.46 7.06 30.41
C PRO A 715 23.81 8.39 29.72
N SER A 716 25.08 8.80 29.75
CA SER A 716 25.58 10.01 29.08
C SER A 716 25.66 9.88 27.55
N GLN A 717 25.91 8.68 27.04
CA GLN A 717 26.04 8.41 25.61
C GLN A 717 24.69 8.07 24.96
N GLN A 718 23.80 7.38 25.68
CA GLN A 718 22.39 7.23 25.30
C GLN A 718 21.69 8.59 25.16
N ALA A 719 22.03 9.55 26.02
CA ALA A 719 21.55 10.92 25.88
C ALA A 719 21.94 11.56 24.54
N SER A 720 23.07 11.19 23.95
CA SER A 720 23.52 11.75 22.65
C SER A 720 22.68 11.26 21.47
N LEU A 721 22.29 9.98 21.43
CA LEU A 721 21.34 9.47 20.43
C LEU A 721 19.92 9.99 20.65
N GLN A 722 19.50 10.11 21.92
CA GLN A 722 18.24 10.74 22.28
C GLN A 722 18.21 12.22 21.84
N ASN A 723 19.33 12.93 21.95
CA ASN A 723 19.44 14.30 21.47
C ASN A 723 19.30 14.39 19.95
N ILE A 724 19.92 13.50 19.17
CA ILE A 724 19.73 13.45 17.70
C ILE A 724 18.26 13.24 17.35
N THR A 725 17.65 12.19 17.92
CA THR A 725 16.24 11.85 17.64
C THR A 725 15.28 12.96 18.09
N LYS A 726 15.55 13.61 19.22
CA LYS A 726 14.82 14.78 19.68
C LYS A 726 14.94 15.96 18.72
N MET A 727 16.15 16.35 18.29
CA MET A 727 16.34 17.46 17.35
C MET A 727 15.63 17.22 16.02
N LEU A 728 15.65 15.97 15.51
CA LEU A 728 14.93 15.59 14.30
C LEU A 728 13.40 15.62 14.50
N GLY A 729 12.92 15.27 15.70
CA GLY A 729 11.52 15.42 16.11
C GLY A 729 11.09 16.88 16.23
N ASP A 730 11.90 17.73 16.88
CA ASP A 730 11.65 19.16 17.02
C ASP A 730 11.60 19.85 15.65
N LEU A 731 12.46 19.44 14.71
CA LEU A 731 12.41 19.89 13.31
C LEU A 731 11.14 19.41 12.60
N SER A 732 10.73 18.16 12.82
CA SER A 732 9.46 17.65 12.28
C SER A 732 8.26 18.44 12.78
N ASP A 733 8.22 18.73 14.08
CA ASP A 733 7.16 19.51 14.71
C ASP A 733 7.15 20.95 14.16
N TYR A 734 8.32 21.54 13.93
CA TYR A 734 8.45 22.84 13.27
C TYR A 734 7.88 22.83 11.84
N LEU A 735 8.28 21.87 11.01
CA LEU A 735 7.77 21.74 9.64
C LEU A 735 6.27 21.40 9.60
N SER A 736 5.75 20.68 10.61
CA SER A 736 4.33 20.37 10.70
C SER A 736 3.42 21.60 10.87
N GLN A 737 3.98 22.73 11.30
CA GLN A 737 3.24 23.99 11.38
C GLN A 737 2.95 24.56 9.98
N ILE A 738 3.69 24.14 8.94
CA ILE A 738 3.52 24.57 7.56
C ILE A 738 2.33 23.83 6.95
N THR A 739 1.13 24.33 7.24
CA THR A 739 -0.13 23.80 6.68
C THR A 739 -0.55 24.47 5.38
N SER A 740 0.15 25.52 4.96
CA SER A 740 -0.13 26.28 3.75
C SER A 740 1.09 27.08 3.29
N ASP A 741 1.11 27.46 2.00
CA ASP A 741 2.14 28.31 1.41
C ASP A 741 2.28 29.66 2.15
N LYS A 742 1.16 30.22 2.62
CA LYS A 742 1.17 31.43 3.47
C LYS A 742 1.93 31.20 4.78
N LYS A 743 1.75 30.04 5.40
CA LYS A 743 2.41 29.74 6.68
C LYS A 743 3.91 29.51 6.49
N ALA A 744 4.31 28.88 5.38
CA ALA A 744 5.71 28.79 4.98
C ALA A 744 6.33 30.19 4.83
N PHE A 745 5.63 31.10 4.14
CA PHE A 745 6.06 32.48 3.99
C PHE A 745 6.19 33.22 5.32
N GLU A 746 5.24 33.08 6.25
CA GLU A 746 5.30 33.72 7.57
C GLU A 746 6.55 33.29 8.37
N LEU A 747 6.82 31.98 8.42
CA LEU A 747 7.96 31.43 9.16
C LEU A 747 9.30 31.79 8.50
N THR A 748 9.39 31.67 7.18
CA THR A 748 10.61 32.00 6.42
C THR A 748 10.91 33.49 6.51
N SER A 749 9.90 34.36 6.38
CA SER A 749 10.05 35.81 6.55
C SER A 749 10.49 36.18 7.96
N TYR A 750 9.97 35.48 8.98
CA TYR A 750 10.38 35.68 10.36
C TYR A 750 11.85 35.35 10.56
N ARG A 751 12.32 34.20 10.06
CA ARG A 751 13.73 33.79 10.14
C ARG A 751 14.66 34.76 9.40
N MET A 752 14.31 35.16 8.16
CA MET A 752 15.11 36.10 7.37
C MET A 752 15.26 37.50 8.02
N ARG A 753 14.27 37.90 8.83
CA ARG A 753 14.33 39.14 9.62
C ARG A 753 15.13 38.99 10.91
N ASN A 754 15.21 37.78 11.47
CA ASN A 754 15.83 37.48 12.75
C ASN A 754 16.84 36.32 12.60
N PRO A 755 17.93 36.49 11.83
CA PRO A 755 18.88 35.42 11.54
C PRO A 755 19.59 34.90 12.79
N ASP A 756 19.72 35.73 13.83
CA ASP A 756 20.40 35.35 15.08
C ASP A 756 19.49 34.57 16.06
N GLN A 757 18.21 34.39 15.74
CA GLN A 757 17.27 33.71 16.62
C GLN A 757 17.27 32.20 16.35
N SER A 758 17.48 31.40 17.40
CA SER A 758 17.49 29.95 17.28
C SER A 758 16.11 29.38 16.94
N ASP A 759 16.07 28.56 15.90
CA ASP A 759 14.95 27.70 15.54
C ASP A 759 15.44 26.24 15.31
N PRO A 760 14.55 25.27 15.12
CA PRO A 760 14.95 23.86 15.01
C PRO A 760 15.88 23.51 13.84
N ILE A 761 15.84 24.27 12.73
CA ILE A 761 16.79 24.08 11.61
C ILE A 761 18.19 24.56 12.05
N GLU A 762 18.28 25.74 12.68
CA GLU A 762 19.56 26.28 13.17
C GLU A 762 20.14 25.43 14.31
N ILE A 763 19.30 24.98 15.24
CA ILE A 763 19.70 24.08 16.33
C ILE A 763 20.30 22.79 15.75
N LEU A 764 19.67 22.22 14.72
CA LEU A 764 20.17 21.00 14.08
C LEU A 764 21.49 21.25 13.34
N LEU A 765 21.60 22.36 12.60
CA LEU A 765 22.78 22.75 11.84
C LEU A 765 23.98 22.99 12.77
N ALA A 766 23.81 23.79 13.82
CA ALA A 766 24.86 24.09 14.80
C ALA A 766 25.29 22.84 15.56
N SER A 767 24.34 21.96 15.90
CA SER A 767 24.63 20.73 16.66
C SER A 767 25.32 19.66 15.81
N ALA A 768 25.10 19.65 14.49
CA ALA A 768 25.69 18.66 13.58
C ALA A 768 27.23 18.62 13.66
N ALA A 769 27.88 19.77 13.90
CA ALA A 769 29.34 19.87 14.03
C ALA A 769 29.92 19.06 15.20
N ASN A 770 29.10 18.70 16.20
CA ASN A 770 29.52 17.93 17.38
C ASN A 770 29.51 16.42 17.16
N TYR A 771 29.06 15.96 15.99
CA TYR A 771 28.97 14.53 15.67
C TYR A 771 30.07 14.12 14.67
N PRO A 772 30.56 12.86 14.74
CA PRO A 772 31.51 12.34 13.76
C PRO A 772 30.86 12.09 12.40
N GLU A 773 31.69 11.96 11.36
CA GLU A 773 31.21 11.47 10.05
C GLU A 773 30.76 10.01 10.13
N PRO A 774 29.72 9.61 9.38
CA PRO A 774 28.94 10.39 8.41
C PRO A 774 27.73 11.15 9.00
N ILE A 775 27.48 11.05 10.32
CA ILE A 775 26.30 11.61 10.99
C ILE A 775 26.25 13.13 10.81
N LYS A 776 27.38 13.82 10.98
CA LYS A 776 27.50 15.26 10.74
C LYS A 776 26.96 15.66 9.37
N THR A 777 27.42 15.00 8.30
CA THR A 777 26.98 15.27 6.94
C THR A 777 25.47 15.03 6.77
N TRP A 778 24.92 13.97 7.36
CA TRP A 778 23.48 13.70 7.27
C TRP A 778 22.63 14.76 7.96
N LEU A 779 22.99 15.18 9.18
CA LEU A 779 22.24 16.20 9.91
C LEU A 779 22.30 17.56 9.20
N ASN A 780 23.47 17.92 8.65
CA ASN A 780 23.62 19.12 7.82
C ASN A 780 22.72 19.08 6.59
N ASN A 781 22.75 17.99 5.83
CA ASN A 781 21.95 17.86 4.61
C ASN A 781 20.44 17.91 4.91
N ILE A 782 20.00 17.28 6.00
CA ILE A 782 18.59 17.31 6.43
C ILE A 782 18.17 18.74 6.78
N SER A 783 19.00 19.45 7.55
CA SER A 783 18.73 20.85 7.93
C SER A 783 18.68 21.77 6.70
N MET A 784 19.69 21.68 5.83
CA MET A 784 19.76 22.47 4.59
C MET A 784 18.59 22.17 3.64
N ASN A 785 18.21 20.90 3.50
CA ASN A 785 17.08 20.52 2.65
C ASN A 785 15.74 21.05 3.22
N ALA A 786 15.55 21.03 4.55
CA ALA A 786 14.40 21.67 5.17
C ALA A 786 14.34 23.18 4.86
N TRP A 787 15.48 23.86 4.98
CA TRP A 787 15.57 25.28 4.73
C TRP A 787 15.29 25.65 3.27
N GLN A 788 15.87 24.90 2.33
CA GLN A 788 15.61 25.04 0.89
C GLN A 788 14.14 24.86 0.51
N LEU A 789 13.46 23.87 1.10
CA LEU A 789 12.05 23.63 0.79
C LEU A 789 11.15 24.75 1.33
N MET A 790 11.47 25.30 2.49
CA MET A 790 10.76 26.46 3.05
C MET A 790 10.92 27.70 2.17
N THR A 791 12.13 27.98 1.68
CA THR A 791 12.37 29.13 0.78
C THR A 791 11.68 28.93 -0.57
N TYR A 792 11.68 27.70 -1.12
CA TYR A 792 10.96 27.36 -2.35
C TYR A 792 9.44 27.54 -2.21
N GLN A 793 8.82 27.02 -1.16
CA GLN A 793 7.38 27.17 -0.94
C GLN A 793 6.99 28.64 -0.66
N THR A 794 7.87 29.38 0.02
CA THR A 794 7.73 30.82 0.23
C THR A 794 7.72 31.59 -1.08
N GLN A 795 8.62 31.26 -2.01
CA GLN A 795 8.67 31.88 -3.33
C GLN A 795 7.38 31.61 -4.12
N ALA A 796 6.90 30.36 -4.12
CA ALA A 796 5.64 30.00 -4.77
C ALA A 796 4.47 30.85 -4.23
N TYR A 797 4.41 31.06 -2.90
CA TYR A 797 3.40 31.95 -2.30
C TYR A 797 3.52 33.39 -2.79
N ILE A 798 4.73 33.95 -2.81
CA ILE A 798 4.97 35.32 -3.25
C ILE A 798 4.58 35.47 -4.73
N ASN A 799 4.92 34.50 -5.58
CA ASN A 799 4.52 34.47 -6.99
C ASN A 799 2.99 34.42 -7.15
N GLN A 800 2.28 33.63 -6.36
CA GLN A 800 0.81 33.63 -6.35
C GLN A 800 0.25 35.02 -5.97
N GLN A 801 0.83 35.69 -4.97
CA GLN A 801 0.38 37.03 -4.60
C GLN A 801 0.74 38.07 -5.67
N TRP A 802 1.89 37.92 -6.33
CA TRP A 802 2.33 38.79 -7.42
C TRP A 802 1.37 38.72 -8.62
N GLN A 803 1.05 37.50 -9.08
CA GLN A 803 0.11 37.27 -10.18
C GLN A 803 -1.32 37.68 -9.85
N LYS A 804 -1.67 37.71 -8.56
CA LYS A 804 -3.00 38.14 -8.09
C LYS A 804 -3.12 39.65 -7.92
N GLN A 805 -2.06 40.32 -7.47
CA GLN A 805 -2.13 41.70 -6.97
C GLN A 805 -1.33 42.71 -7.77
N ILE A 806 -0.23 42.34 -8.41
CA ILE A 806 0.67 43.29 -9.08
C ILE A 806 0.59 43.16 -10.59
N PHE A 807 0.81 41.95 -11.11
CA PHE A 807 0.97 41.76 -12.55
C PHE A 807 -0.27 42.14 -13.37
N PRO A 808 -1.52 41.79 -12.98
CA PRO A 808 -2.71 42.19 -13.74
C PRO A 808 -2.92 43.71 -13.80
N GLN A 809 -2.63 44.42 -12.71
CA GLN A 809 -2.75 45.87 -12.60
C GLN A 809 -1.69 46.55 -13.47
N TYR A 810 -0.44 46.08 -13.39
CA TYR A 810 0.64 46.55 -14.26
C TYR A 810 0.31 46.34 -15.74
N GLN A 811 -0.13 45.14 -16.12
CA GLN A 811 -0.41 44.79 -17.52
C GLN A 811 -1.57 45.62 -18.09
N SER A 812 -2.62 45.84 -17.31
CA SER A 812 -3.82 46.55 -17.77
C SER A 812 -3.68 48.07 -17.79
N GLN A 813 -2.93 48.67 -16.86
CA GLN A 813 -2.90 50.13 -16.66
C GLN A 813 -1.56 50.79 -17.09
N LEU A 814 -0.47 50.02 -17.15
CA LEU A 814 0.88 50.58 -17.27
C LEU A 814 1.66 50.04 -18.50
N ALA A 815 1.76 48.73 -18.67
CA ALA A 815 2.72 48.08 -19.59
C ALA A 815 2.69 48.65 -21.04
N ASP A 816 1.51 48.75 -21.64
CA ASP A 816 1.31 49.24 -23.01
C ASP A 816 0.83 50.71 -23.09
N HIS A 817 1.15 51.51 -22.07
CA HIS A 817 0.73 52.91 -21.97
C HIS A 817 1.95 53.84 -21.89
N PHE A 818 1.83 55.05 -22.44
CA PHE A 818 2.80 56.11 -22.19
C PHE A 818 2.72 56.55 -20.72
N PRO A 819 3.84 56.71 -19.99
CA PRO A 819 5.23 56.79 -20.47
C PRO A 819 6.03 55.48 -20.46
N PHE A 820 5.46 54.35 -20.02
CA PHE A 820 6.18 53.06 -19.94
C PHE A 820 6.50 52.49 -21.32
N ASN A 821 5.59 52.66 -22.28
CA ASN A 821 5.84 52.43 -23.69
C ASN A 821 5.84 53.80 -24.43
N PRO A 822 7.02 54.34 -24.81
CA PRO A 822 7.12 55.63 -25.50
C PRO A 822 6.34 55.71 -26.81
N SER A 823 6.06 54.57 -27.46
CA SER A 823 5.34 54.49 -28.73
C SER A 823 3.83 54.28 -28.57
N ALA A 824 3.34 54.15 -27.33
CA ALA A 824 1.92 53.90 -27.07
C ALA A 824 1.06 55.16 -27.31
N THR A 825 -0.10 54.95 -27.93
CA THR A 825 -1.11 56.00 -28.11
C THR A 825 -1.96 56.23 -26.86
N LYS A 826 -2.22 55.17 -26.10
CA LYS A 826 -2.87 55.24 -24.79
C LYS A 826 -1.89 55.75 -23.74
N GLN A 827 -2.40 56.52 -22.79
CA GLN A 827 -1.60 57.09 -21.70
C GLN A 827 -2.08 56.52 -20.36
N THR A 828 -1.15 56.31 -19.43
CA THR A 828 -1.48 55.93 -18.06
C THR A 828 -2.21 57.07 -17.37
N LEU A 829 -3.31 56.79 -16.67
CA LEU A 829 -3.97 57.81 -15.84
C LEU A 829 -3.08 58.14 -14.63
N LEU A 830 -3.04 59.42 -14.22
CA LEU A 830 -2.22 59.82 -13.06
C LEU A 830 -2.68 59.13 -11.77
N ASP A 831 -3.98 58.92 -11.60
CA ASP A 831 -4.52 58.16 -10.45
C ASP A 831 -4.08 56.68 -10.47
N ASP A 832 -3.94 56.05 -11.65
CA ASP A 832 -3.42 54.69 -11.76
C ASP A 832 -1.91 54.66 -11.45
N PHE A 833 -1.16 55.68 -11.88
CA PHE A 833 0.25 55.85 -11.56
C PHE A 833 0.46 56.05 -10.04
N ASP A 834 -0.30 56.95 -9.43
CA ASP A 834 -0.30 57.18 -7.98
C ASP A 834 -0.70 55.91 -7.22
N GLY A 835 -1.80 55.27 -7.64
CA GLY A 835 -2.29 54.04 -7.03
C GLY A 835 -1.27 52.91 -7.06
N PHE A 836 -0.43 52.83 -8.10
CA PHE A 836 0.62 51.81 -8.22
C PHE A 836 1.90 52.17 -7.48
N PHE A 837 2.45 53.37 -7.72
CA PHE A 837 3.80 53.76 -7.30
C PHE A 837 3.86 54.60 -6.04
N ALA A 838 2.80 55.31 -5.63
CA ALA A 838 2.89 56.19 -4.47
C ALA A 838 3.31 55.41 -3.19
N PRO A 839 3.88 56.08 -2.17
CA PRO A 839 3.96 55.54 -0.82
C PRO A 839 2.59 55.04 -0.37
N ASN A 840 2.54 53.88 0.30
CA ASN A 840 1.28 53.18 0.61
C ASN A 840 0.44 52.77 -0.62
N GLY A 841 0.98 52.90 -1.83
CA GLY A 841 0.41 52.39 -3.07
C GLY A 841 0.49 50.87 -3.16
N LEU A 842 -0.01 50.31 -4.25
CA LEU A 842 -0.13 48.88 -4.48
C LEU A 842 1.23 48.17 -4.41
N PHE A 843 2.24 48.68 -5.11
CA PHE A 843 3.56 48.05 -5.11
C PHE A 843 4.28 48.22 -3.77
N ASP A 844 4.24 49.40 -3.15
CA ASP A 844 4.90 49.66 -1.86
C ASP A 844 4.36 48.72 -0.75
N LYS A 845 3.03 48.57 -0.67
CA LYS A 845 2.39 47.62 0.23
C LYS A 845 2.82 46.18 -0.05
N PHE A 846 2.89 45.79 -1.31
CA PHE A 846 3.34 44.45 -1.69
C PHE A 846 4.81 44.23 -1.31
N PHE A 847 5.68 45.18 -1.65
CA PHE A 847 7.11 45.11 -1.40
C PHE A 847 7.41 44.99 0.10
N ILE A 848 6.86 45.89 0.93
CA ILE A 848 7.04 45.86 2.38
C ILE A 848 6.55 44.55 2.99
N THR A 849 5.42 44.04 2.49
CA THR A 849 4.81 42.82 3.01
C THR A 849 5.62 41.59 2.61
N TYR A 850 5.84 41.38 1.30
CA TYR A 850 6.26 40.11 0.73
C TYR A 850 7.74 40.04 0.36
N LEU A 851 8.37 41.14 -0.06
CA LEU A 851 9.73 41.13 -0.62
C LEU A 851 10.80 41.69 0.31
N LYS A 852 10.45 42.69 1.13
CA LYS A 852 11.36 43.35 2.07
C LYS A 852 12.08 42.41 3.05
N PRO A 853 11.48 41.29 3.54
CA PRO A 853 12.21 40.34 4.37
C PRO A 853 13.41 39.69 3.67
N PHE A 854 13.39 39.63 2.33
CA PHE A 854 14.32 38.85 1.52
C PHE A 854 15.30 39.71 0.72
N ILE A 855 15.07 41.02 0.63
CA ILE A 855 15.89 41.95 -0.14
C ILE A 855 16.57 42.93 0.83
N ASP A 856 17.89 43.05 0.73
CA ASP A 856 18.62 44.14 1.33
C ASP A 856 18.61 45.36 0.39
N THR A 857 17.97 46.42 0.87
CA THR A 857 17.85 47.70 0.17
C THR A 857 18.74 48.77 0.80
N SER A 858 19.71 48.38 1.64
CA SER A 858 20.62 49.31 2.32
C SER A 858 21.56 50.03 1.36
N LYS A 859 21.80 49.44 0.19
CA LYS A 859 22.68 49.94 -0.88
C LYS A 859 22.03 49.68 -2.24
N ILE A 860 22.51 50.40 -3.25
CA ILE A 860 22.20 50.18 -4.67
C ILE A 860 23.51 49.73 -5.34
N PRO A 861 23.54 48.60 -6.09
CA PRO A 861 22.39 47.75 -6.43
C PRO A 861 21.85 46.95 -5.23
N TRP A 862 20.56 46.65 -5.24
CA TRP A 862 19.91 45.79 -4.25
C TRP A 862 20.46 44.36 -4.31
N THR A 863 20.51 43.69 -3.16
CA THR A 863 20.99 42.31 -3.05
C THR A 863 20.01 41.45 -2.28
N LEU A 864 19.97 40.15 -2.58
CA LEU A 864 19.19 39.20 -1.80
C LEU A 864 19.85 38.98 -0.43
N ARG A 865 19.03 38.89 0.62
CA ARG A 865 19.48 38.49 1.96
C ARG A 865 19.80 37.00 1.93
N ASN A 866 20.98 36.65 2.44
CA ASN A 866 21.43 35.27 2.60
C ASN A 866 21.35 34.89 4.08
N THR A 867 20.70 33.77 4.37
CA THR A 867 20.64 33.17 5.70
C THR A 867 20.99 31.69 5.53
N ASP A 868 22.04 31.24 6.19
CA ASP A 868 22.55 29.85 6.18
C ASP A 868 22.84 29.29 4.77
N GLY A 869 23.30 30.15 3.86
CA GLY A 869 23.64 29.77 2.49
C GLY A 869 22.47 29.87 1.51
N GLU A 870 21.24 30.11 1.97
CA GLU A 870 20.05 30.21 1.12
C GLU A 870 19.55 31.64 0.95
N THR A 871 18.95 31.90 -0.20
CA THR A 871 18.32 33.18 -0.55
C THR A 871 16.93 32.91 -1.13
N LEU A 872 16.06 33.92 -1.15
CA LEU A 872 14.85 33.83 -1.95
C LEU A 872 15.25 33.72 -3.42
N GLN A 873 14.79 32.68 -4.10
CA GLN A 873 15.05 32.51 -5.52
C GLN A 873 14.38 33.68 -6.27
N LEU A 874 15.17 34.57 -6.84
CA LEU A 874 14.71 35.71 -7.63
C LEU A 874 15.75 35.96 -8.71
N SER A 875 15.34 36.06 -9.98
CA SER A 875 16.30 36.39 -11.03
C SER A 875 16.93 37.77 -10.82
N GLY A 876 18.20 37.92 -11.21
CA GLY A 876 18.89 39.21 -11.15
C GLY A 876 18.20 40.30 -12.00
N GLN A 877 17.51 39.90 -13.07
CA GLN A 877 16.71 40.80 -13.90
C GLN A 877 15.47 41.29 -13.15
N THR A 878 14.73 40.38 -12.48
CA THR A 878 13.59 40.74 -11.62
C THR A 878 14.04 41.72 -10.54
N LEU A 879 15.14 41.44 -9.86
CA LEU A 879 15.67 42.32 -8.81
C LEU A 879 15.99 43.73 -9.34
N THR A 880 16.57 43.81 -10.53
CA THR A 880 16.84 45.10 -11.20
C THR A 880 15.55 45.86 -11.53
N GLN A 881 14.49 45.16 -11.93
CA GLN A 881 13.19 45.79 -12.22
C GLN A 881 12.47 46.25 -10.95
N LEU A 882 12.57 45.49 -9.85
CA LEU A 882 12.07 45.91 -8.53
C LEU A 882 12.82 47.15 -8.02
N GLU A 883 14.14 47.22 -8.23
CA GLU A 883 14.94 48.42 -7.93
C GLU A 883 14.51 49.62 -8.79
N ARG A 884 14.21 49.41 -10.08
CA ARG A 884 13.69 50.47 -10.96
C ARG A 884 12.36 51.03 -10.46
N VAL A 885 11.47 50.20 -9.89
CA VAL A 885 10.25 50.71 -9.23
C VAL A 885 10.61 51.71 -8.16
N TYR A 886 11.54 51.37 -7.26
CA TYR A 886 11.99 52.28 -6.21
C TYR A 886 12.61 53.57 -6.77
N ILE A 887 13.36 53.51 -7.87
CA ILE A 887 13.91 54.70 -8.54
C ILE A 887 12.77 55.60 -9.07
N ILE A 888 11.73 55.03 -9.67
CA ILE A 888 10.55 55.78 -10.11
C ILE A 888 9.88 56.45 -8.89
N GLN A 889 9.63 55.68 -7.82
CA GLN A 889 9.03 56.20 -6.59
C GLN A 889 9.84 57.37 -6.00
N TYR A 890 11.17 57.23 -5.95
CA TYR A 890 12.08 58.24 -5.43
C TYR A 890 12.10 59.52 -6.27
N ASN A 891 11.87 59.42 -7.58
CA ASN A 891 11.85 60.59 -8.47
C ASN A 891 10.52 61.35 -8.45
N TYR A 892 9.40 60.64 -8.31
CA TYR A 892 8.05 61.21 -8.46
C TYR A 892 7.35 61.52 -7.12
N PHE A 893 7.65 60.80 -6.04
CA PHE A 893 6.98 60.94 -4.74
C PHE A 893 7.94 61.37 -3.62
N GLN A 894 8.63 62.49 -3.85
CA GLN A 894 9.48 63.07 -2.81
C GLN A 894 8.66 63.49 -1.58
N ARG A 895 9.29 63.42 -0.39
CA ARG A 895 8.67 63.69 0.93
C ARG A 895 7.54 62.73 1.33
N ARG A 896 7.41 61.58 0.65
CA ARG A 896 6.36 60.57 0.87
C ARG A 896 4.94 61.10 0.67
N ASN A 897 4.76 62.01 -0.28
CA ASN A 897 3.43 62.43 -0.71
C ASN A 897 2.68 61.24 -1.34
N GLU A 898 1.40 61.08 -1.04
CA GLU A 898 0.55 60.01 -1.60
C GLU A 898 -0.04 60.37 -2.99
N LYS A 899 0.20 61.59 -3.45
CA LYS A 899 -0.19 62.08 -4.77
C LYS A 899 0.99 62.67 -5.52
N LEU A 900 1.00 62.47 -6.82
CA LEU A 900 1.96 63.10 -7.71
C LEU A 900 1.78 64.63 -7.65
N LEU A 901 2.87 65.33 -7.31
CA LEU A 901 2.94 66.78 -7.35
C LEU A 901 4.40 67.21 -7.47
N ILE A 902 4.73 67.90 -8.55
CA ILE A 902 6.07 68.42 -8.84
C ILE A 902 5.99 69.95 -8.96
N PRO A 903 6.36 70.67 -7.89
CA PRO A 903 6.56 72.11 -7.95
C PRO A 903 7.79 72.43 -8.80
N MET A 904 7.65 73.41 -9.69
CA MET A 904 8.72 73.86 -10.58
C MET A 904 8.62 75.36 -10.86
N THR A 905 9.74 75.96 -11.20
CA THR A 905 9.82 77.37 -11.59
C THR A 905 10.25 77.46 -13.05
N LEU A 906 9.44 78.13 -13.87
CA LEU A 906 9.75 78.42 -15.27
C LEU A 906 10.34 79.83 -15.41
N GLN A 907 11.34 79.98 -16.26
CA GLN A 907 11.89 81.27 -16.65
C GLN A 907 12.27 81.23 -18.14
N LEU A 908 11.72 82.17 -18.93
CA LEU A 908 12.16 82.35 -20.31
C LEU A 908 13.61 82.87 -20.33
N VAL A 909 14.44 82.28 -21.20
CA VAL A 909 15.82 82.74 -21.44
C VAL A 909 15.84 83.67 -22.64
N ASN A 910 15.32 83.20 -23.76
CA ASN A 910 15.20 83.94 -25.01
C ASN A 910 14.07 83.34 -25.86
N MET A 911 13.65 84.10 -26.86
CA MET A 911 12.72 83.67 -27.90
C MET A 911 13.05 84.39 -29.21
N GLU A 912 12.52 83.89 -30.32
CA GLU A 912 12.72 84.49 -31.64
C GLU A 912 12.20 85.94 -31.71
N ASN A 913 12.90 86.78 -32.48
CA ASN A 913 12.64 88.24 -32.51
C ASN A 913 11.29 88.62 -33.14
N ASN A 914 10.69 87.73 -33.93
CA ASN A 914 9.37 87.92 -34.55
C ASN A 914 8.20 87.75 -33.56
N LEU A 915 8.47 87.24 -32.35
CA LEU A 915 7.49 86.99 -31.31
C LEU A 915 7.26 88.23 -30.42
N ASP A 916 5.99 88.59 -30.22
CA ASP A 916 5.56 89.58 -29.22
C ASP A 916 5.54 88.96 -27.82
N ASN A 917 5.00 87.74 -27.70
CA ASN A 917 4.94 87.03 -26.44
C ASN A 917 4.87 85.50 -26.64
N ILE A 918 5.20 84.80 -25.57
CA ILE A 918 5.02 83.35 -25.43
C ILE A 918 4.20 83.05 -24.18
N THR A 919 3.15 82.26 -24.33
CA THR A 919 2.33 81.75 -23.24
C THR A 919 2.57 80.25 -23.06
N ILE A 920 2.98 79.84 -21.86
CA ILE A 920 3.10 78.43 -21.48
C ILE A 920 1.94 78.11 -20.55
N ALA A 921 1.09 77.16 -20.94
CA ALA A 921 -0.10 76.75 -20.21
C ALA A 921 -0.04 75.26 -19.84
N LEU A 922 -0.35 74.96 -18.58
CA LEU A 922 -0.47 73.63 -17.97
C LEU A 922 -1.84 73.54 -17.32
N GLY A 923 -2.81 72.95 -18.02
CA GLY A 923 -4.21 72.97 -17.57
C GLY A 923 -4.72 74.41 -17.43
N LYS A 924 -5.10 74.82 -16.21
CA LYS A 924 -5.57 76.18 -15.92
C LYS A 924 -4.44 77.13 -15.52
N GLN A 925 -3.27 76.60 -15.17
CA GLN A 925 -2.10 77.42 -14.85
C GLN A 925 -1.45 77.90 -16.15
N GLN A 926 -1.24 79.20 -16.30
CA GLN A 926 -0.52 79.74 -17.45
C GLN A 926 0.39 80.89 -17.04
N THR A 927 1.50 81.03 -17.74
CA THR A 927 2.41 82.18 -17.63
C THR A 927 2.68 82.74 -19.02
N THR A 928 2.72 84.07 -19.14
CA THR A 928 2.99 84.76 -20.41
C THR A 928 4.21 85.65 -20.26
N TYR A 929 5.21 85.42 -21.11
CA TYR A 929 6.42 86.22 -21.19
C TYR A 929 6.35 87.11 -22.44
N LYS A 930 6.35 88.43 -22.23
CA LYS A 930 6.41 89.43 -23.32
C LYS A 930 7.85 89.73 -23.69
N ASN A 931 8.11 89.99 -24.97
CA ASN A 931 9.44 90.30 -25.50
C ASN A 931 10.00 91.56 -24.82
N SER A 932 10.84 91.35 -23.81
CA SER A 932 11.31 92.37 -22.88
C SER A 932 12.71 92.02 -22.41
N SER A 933 13.42 93.00 -21.85
CA SER A 933 14.82 92.83 -21.43
C SER A 933 15.00 91.98 -20.17
N ALA A 934 13.93 91.60 -19.45
CA ALA A 934 14.02 90.83 -18.21
C ALA A 934 12.79 89.92 -17.98
N TYR A 935 13.00 88.60 -17.93
CA TYR A 935 11.96 87.60 -17.68
C TYR A 935 11.95 87.14 -16.22
N GLN A 936 10.84 87.39 -15.52
CA GLN A 936 10.68 86.99 -14.11
C GLN A 936 10.33 85.51 -13.99
N PRO A 937 10.90 84.77 -13.03
CA PRO A 937 10.53 83.37 -12.79
C PRO A 937 9.06 83.25 -12.37
N THR A 938 8.39 82.18 -12.81
CA THR A 938 7.00 81.87 -12.42
C THR A 938 6.91 80.45 -11.89
N GLN A 939 6.30 80.26 -10.71
CA GLN A 939 6.11 78.96 -10.11
C GLN A 939 4.84 78.29 -10.66
N LEU A 940 4.95 77.02 -11.00
CA LEU A 940 3.88 76.16 -11.50
C LEU A 940 3.96 74.80 -10.82
N ASN A 941 2.84 74.07 -10.81
CA ASN A 941 2.78 72.70 -10.31
C ASN A 941 2.36 71.76 -11.44
N TRP A 942 2.99 70.60 -11.53
CA TRP A 942 2.52 69.52 -12.38
C TRP A 942 2.28 68.25 -11.57
N PRO A 943 1.10 67.60 -11.70
CA PRO A 943 -0.10 68.05 -12.40
C PRO A 943 -0.79 69.26 -11.72
N ASP A 944 -1.65 69.96 -12.47
CA ASP A 944 -2.57 71.00 -11.96
C ASP A 944 -3.76 70.37 -11.20
N GLU A 945 -4.28 71.03 -10.17
CA GLU A 945 -5.31 70.51 -9.25
C GLU A 945 -6.69 70.29 -9.92
N MET A 946 -6.92 70.87 -11.10
CA MET A 946 -8.17 70.76 -11.87
C MET A 946 -7.88 70.40 -13.33
N ASP A 947 -7.86 69.10 -13.65
CA ASP A 947 -7.72 68.52 -14.99
C ASP A 947 -6.46 68.96 -15.78
N ALA A 948 -5.31 68.37 -15.43
CA ALA A 948 -4.05 68.51 -16.16
C ALA A 948 -3.99 67.70 -17.47
N ASN A 949 -5.00 67.85 -18.33
CA ASN A 949 -5.12 67.08 -19.58
C ASN A 949 -4.56 67.77 -20.82
N THR A 950 -4.01 68.99 -20.69
CA THR A 950 -3.37 69.70 -21.80
C THR A 950 -2.13 70.45 -21.34
N ALA A 951 -1.10 70.45 -22.17
CA ALA A 951 0.07 71.30 -22.04
C ALA A 951 0.28 72.03 -23.37
N GLN A 952 0.39 73.35 -23.34
CA GLN A 952 0.46 74.18 -24.53
C GLN A 952 1.54 75.24 -24.42
N VAL A 953 2.17 75.53 -25.55
CA VAL A 953 3.06 76.67 -25.76
C VAL A 953 2.50 77.46 -26.94
N ILE A 954 2.04 78.67 -26.66
CA ILE A 954 1.42 79.57 -27.64
C ILE A 954 2.44 80.67 -27.95
N PHE A 955 2.89 80.70 -29.19
CA PHE A 955 3.75 81.75 -29.71
C PHE A 955 2.88 82.79 -30.41
N THR A 956 2.91 84.04 -29.94
CA THR A 956 2.19 85.15 -30.57
C THR A 956 3.18 86.05 -31.30
N ASN A 957 3.04 86.16 -32.62
CA ASN A 957 3.84 87.06 -33.45
C ASN A 957 3.46 88.53 -33.23
N THR A 958 4.34 89.44 -33.63
CA THR A 958 4.08 90.89 -33.61
C THR A 958 2.88 91.35 -34.47
N ASP A 959 2.45 90.55 -35.44
CA ASP A 959 1.25 90.78 -36.26
C ASP A 959 -0.03 90.17 -35.66
N GLY A 960 0.07 89.53 -34.49
CA GLY A 960 -1.03 88.89 -33.78
C GLY A 960 -1.35 87.46 -34.20
N GLN A 961 -0.61 86.87 -35.16
CA GLN A 961 -0.78 85.44 -35.49
C GLN A 961 -0.27 84.54 -34.36
N GLN A 962 -0.98 83.44 -34.11
CA GLN A 962 -0.63 82.48 -33.07
C GLN A 962 -0.22 81.12 -33.64
N THR A 963 0.93 80.61 -33.20
CA THR A 963 1.39 79.24 -33.43
C THR A 963 1.28 78.47 -32.13
N ILE A 964 0.52 77.36 -32.13
CA ILE A 964 0.25 76.58 -30.91
C ILE A 964 0.98 75.24 -31.01
N LEU A 965 1.96 75.02 -30.13
CA LEU A 965 2.54 73.71 -29.84
C LEU A 965 1.77 73.13 -28.66
N GLN A 966 1.07 72.00 -28.86
CA GLN A 966 0.22 71.42 -27.82
C GLN A 966 0.36 69.91 -27.75
N GLU A 967 0.21 69.39 -26.54
CA GLU A 967 0.07 67.97 -26.24
C GLU A 967 -1.17 67.78 -25.35
N GLU A 968 -1.80 66.61 -25.48
CA GLU A 968 -3.02 66.25 -24.75
C GLU A 968 -2.82 64.98 -23.93
N GLY A 969 -3.66 64.83 -22.91
CA GLY A 969 -3.70 63.72 -21.97
C GLY A 969 -2.91 63.98 -20.68
N PRO A 970 -2.94 63.01 -19.74
CA PRO A 970 -2.44 63.21 -18.38
C PRO A 970 -0.91 63.44 -18.32
N TRP A 971 -0.18 63.03 -19.36
CA TRP A 971 1.27 63.19 -19.49
C TRP A 971 1.65 64.23 -20.55
N ALA A 972 0.74 65.13 -20.92
CA ALA A 972 0.97 66.16 -21.94
C ALA A 972 2.25 66.97 -21.70
N TRP A 973 2.51 67.36 -20.44
CA TRP A 973 3.72 68.10 -20.09
C TRP A 973 5.00 67.30 -20.35
N LEU A 974 5.03 66.02 -19.96
CA LEU A 974 6.19 65.16 -20.20
C LEU A 974 6.44 64.97 -21.71
N LYS A 975 5.39 64.81 -22.51
CA LYS A 975 5.50 64.74 -23.98
C LYS A 975 6.06 66.03 -24.56
N LEU A 976 5.52 67.16 -24.14
CA LEU A 976 5.95 68.48 -24.61
C LEU A 976 7.40 68.77 -24.23
N LEU A 977 7.84 68.36 -23.02
CA LEU A 977 9.23 68.41 -22.61
C LEU A 977 10.14 67.46 -23.38
N ASN A 978 9.68 66.26 -23.74
CA ASN A 978 10.49 65.29 -24.48
C ASN A 978 10.60 65.63 -25.97
N ASN A 979 9.59 66.30 -26.54
CA ASN A 979 9.61 66.83 -27.90
C ASN A 979 10.49 68.09 -27.98
N GLY A 980 10.53 68.89 -26.90
CA GLY A 980 11.55 69.91 -26.71
C GLY A 980 12.88 69.27 -26.29
N ASN A 981 14.01 69.90 -26.61
CA ASN A 981 15.31 69.34 -26.23
C ASN A 981 15.59 69.53 -24.72
N PHE A 982 14.88 68.81 -23.85
CA PHE A 982 14.98 68.94 -22.39
C PHE A 982 16.27 68.33 -21.86
N GLN A 983 17.22 69.19 -21.48
CA GLN A 983 18.55 68.78 -21.02
C GLN A 983 18.93 69.50 -19.73
N LYS A 984 19.72 68.82 -18.90
CA LYS A 984 20.29 69.43 -17.69
C LYS A 984 21.32 70.49 -18.06
N ILE A 985 21.24 71.66 -17.43
CA ILE A 985 22.26 72.71 -17.61
C ILE A 985 23.55 72.28 -16.88
N PRO A 986 24.71 72.25 -17.56
CA PRO A 986 25.98 71.90 -16.92
C PRO A 986 26.29 72.81 -15.73
N ASN A 987 26.79 72.23 -14.64
CA ASN A 987 27.17 72.92 -13.40
C ASN A 987 26.04 73.67 -12.65
N ALA A 988 24.80 73.63 -13.14
CA ALA A 988 23.64 74.16 -12.44
C ALA A 988 22.92 73.08 -11.62
N GLN A 989 22.48 73.43 -10.41
CA GLN A 989 21.72 72.51 -9.56
C GLN A 989 20.24 72.56 -9.94
N GLN A 990 19.67 71.40 -10.31
CA GLN A 990 18.22 71.22 -10.53
C GLN A 990 17.62 72.11 -11.63
N GLN A 991 18.47 72.69 -12.48
CA GLN A 991 18.07 73.51 -13.62
C GLN A 991 18.22 72.73 -14.92
N TYR A 992 17.18 72.80 -15.73
CA TYR A 992 17.07 72.14 -17.01
C TYR A 992 16.62 73.17 -18.04
N GLN A 993 17.15 73.07 -19.24
CA GLN A 993 16.73 73.91 -20.36
C GLN A 993 15.91 73.06 -21.32
N VAL A 994 14.83 73.63 -21.84
CA VAL A 994 14.04 73.07 -22.94
C VAL A 994 13.90 74.13 -24.03
N THR A 995 14.04 73.68 -25.27
CA THR A 995 13.73 74.49 -26.46
C THR A 995 12.38 74.05 -26.98
N PHE A 996 11.40 74.95 -26.97
CA PHE A 996 10.13 74.76 -27.66
C PHE A 996 10.26 75.36 -29.05
N ASP A 997 9.95 74.59 -30.08
CA ASP A 997 10.06 74.99 -31.48
C ASP A 997 8.85 74.45 -32.25
N LYS A 998 8.19 75.33 -33.01
CA LYS A 998 7.19 74.95 -34.01
C LYS A 998 7.12 75.98 -35.13
N ASP A 999 7.18 75.52 -36.38
CA ASP A 999 6.99 76.32 -37.60
C ASP A 999 7.84 77.61 -37.65
N GLY A 1000 9.08 77.57 -37.15
CA GLY A 1000 10.00 78.71 -37.11
C GLY A 1000 9.78 79.68 -35.94
N SER A 1001 8.87 79.36 -35.01
CA SER A 1001 8.74 80.03 -33.71
C SER A 1001 9.46 79.21 -32.65
N ALA A 1002 10.51 79.75 -32.04
CA ALA A 1002 11.30 79.05 -31.03
C ALA A 1002 11.54 79.88 -29.76
N ALA A 1003 11.59 79.19 -28.62
CA ALA A 1003 11.91 79.78 -27.33
C ALA A 1003 12.68 78.81 -26.42
N ASN A 1004 13.68 79.33 -25.71
CA ASN A 1004 14.41 78.58 -24.69
C ASN A 1004 13.91 78.94 -23.30
N VAL A 1005 13.49 77.92 -22.55
CA VAL A 1005 12.95 78.05 -21.20
C VAL A 1005 13.81 77.26 -20.23
N VAL A 1006 14.15 77.86 -19.10
CA VAL A 1006 14.79 77.18 -17.97
C VAL A 1006 13.72 76.75 -16.97
N ILE A 1007 13.78 75.50 -16.59
CA ILE A 1007 12.94 74.84 -15.59
C ILE A 1007 13.83 74.54 -14.38
N THR A 1008 13.51 75.16 -13.25
CA THR A 1008 14.12 74.84 -11.96
C THR A 1008 13.17 73.93 -11.18
N LEU A 1009 13.64 72.75 -10.79
CA LEU A 1009 12.85 71.82 -9.98
C LEU A 1009 13.10 72.08 -8.49
N ASP A 1010 12.06 72.06 -7.66
CA ASP A 1010 12.19 72.21 -6.20
C ASP A 1010 12.64 70.91 -5.51
N GLN A 1011 13.31 70.02 -6.26
CA GLN A 1011 13.67 68.68 -5.85
C GLN A 1011 14.98 68.17 -6.45
N ARG A 1012 15.63 67.23 -5.74
CA ARG A 1012 17.00 66.77 -6.06
C ARG A 1012 17.12 65.89 -7.30
N THR A 1013 16.00 65.36 -7.80
CA THR A 1013 15.97 64.38 -8.88
C THR A 1013 15.20 64.91 -10.08
N ASN A 1014 15.36 64.25 -11.23
CA ASN A 1014 14.66 64.63 -12.45
C ASN A 1014 13.52 63.65 -12.74
N PRO A 1015 12.26 63.98 -12.39
CA PRO A 1015 11.11 63.13 -12.71
C PRO A 1015 10.86 63.09 -14.22
N PHE A 1016 11.20 64.14 -14.96
CA PHE A 1016 10.87 64.27 -16.39
C PHE A 1016 11.84 63.54 -17.33
N SER A 1017 12.69 62.67 -16.79
CA SER A 1017 13.63 61.86 -17.57
C SER A 1017 12.94 60.61 -18.13
N MET A 1018 12.88 60.48 -19.46
CA MET A 1018 12.31 59.29 -20.11
C MET A 1018 13.08 58.00 -19.81
N ASN A 1019 14.36 58.11 -19.40
CA ASN A 1019 15.17 56.96 -18.99
C ASN A 1019 14.66 56.26 -17.72
N LEU A 1020 13.78 56.90 -16.94
CA LEU A 1020 13.14 56.26 -15.78
C LEU A 1020 12.19 55.13 -16.20
N PHE A 1021 11.59 55.26 -17.38
CA PHE A 1021 10.60 54.32 -17.90
C PHE A 1021 11.16 53.44 -19.01
N LYS A 1022 12.21 53.91 -19.70
CA LYS A 1022 12.91 53.17 -20.73
C LYS A 1022 13.43 51.84 -20.16
N ASP A 1023 12.97 50.73 -20.72
CA ASP A 1023 13.26 49.34 -20.30
C ASP A 1023 12.65 48.92 -18.95
N PHE A 1024 11.69 49.67 -18.41
CA PHE A 1024 10.90 49.23 -17.27
C PHE A 1024 9.90 48.15 -17.70
N SER A 1025 10.07 46.94 -17.19
CA SER A 1025 9.17 45.83 -17.45
C SER A 1025 9.08 44.94 -16.23
N LEU A 1026 7.85 44.68 -15.77
CA LEU A 1026 7.62 43.72 -14.69
C LEU A 1026 7.35 42.33 -15.28
N PRO A 1027 8.02 41.28 -14.80
CA PRO A 1027 7.79 39.92 -15.29
C PRO A 1027 6.48 39.35 -14.75
N ASP A 1028 5.92 38.36 -15.45
CA ASP A 1028 4.72 37.62 -15.01
C ASP A 1028 5.00 36.84 -13.71
N THR A 1029 6.19 36.26 -13.60
CA THR A 1029 6.67 35.54 -12.41
C THR A 1029 7.98 36.14 -11.90
N LEU A 1030 8.27 36.01 -10.61
CA LEU A 1030 9.48 36.59 -10.01
C LEU A 1030 10.72 35.68 -10.12
N GLU A 1031 10.53 34.42 -10.54
CA GLU A 1031 11.56 33.40 -10.76
C GLU A 1031 12.63 33.78 -11.78
#